data_AF-A0A7X2NUH7-F1
#
_entry.id   AF-A0A7X2NUH7-F1
#
_cell.length_a   1.000
_cell.length_b   1.000
_cell.length_c   1.000
_cell.angle_alpha   90.00
_cell.angle_beta   90.00
_cell.angle_gamma   90.00
#
_symmetry.space_group_name_H-M   'P 1'
#
loop_
_entity.id
_entity.type
_entity.pdbx_description
1 polymer ?
#
loop_
_entity_poly.entity_id
_entity_poly.type
_entity_poly.pdbx_seq_one_letter_code
_entity_poly.pdbx_strand_id
1 'polypeptide(L)'
;MKVRIGIDVGGTFTDAVAIDNDTFELIGYVKTPTTHRAKEGVAAGIIEVLHKIMEEYHISPDDVSFIAHGTTQATNALLEGDVAKVGIITLGSGLEGSKAKADTAIGNIELAPGKFLETENAYIDCSSGSLEEDIKGAIDALKEKGCQSFVAAEAFSVDDPSNENLVVKLCTDQGLPATATNDISKLYGLKIRTRTAVINASIMPKMLETAAMTDQSIRKAGIKAPLMIMRCDGGVMTVDEVRSRPILTILSGPAAGVAGALMYEKLTDGIFFEVGGTSTDISCVKDGKVMIRYAEVGGFKTYLNSLDVHTVGIGGGSMIELKDGKAVDTGPRSAHIADLDYEVYAKPEEIRDPKLVSIRPMAGDPEYAMIECADGKKYALTLSGAANIAGYVKPEDYAYGNPEAAKKAWKPLADNMGVSVEAAAKAVLGFAAAKNSKVAAELMKMYEMDPRTTIFVGGGGGAASVVPHLAETMGHRHRIARNAPVISTIGVALAMVRDMVERSVTNPTQDDIIAVRREAEQAAIQNGAALGTIEIQVEVDTQRNIVRAIATGATEMRSHDRLKKELSEAELIQEAASNLAMNPSELKIEARTGGMAAVTAEKVEKKLFFRKKTHPLRLIDSEGVIRLQKSNATVRQSSISAWKKDVNWMLEELTEYNDGGSSLPNLYLIVGRRIVDLSGMQKPEQVISLAQVELEGLPDSEPLIVIGTKRVE
;
A
#
# COMPACT_ATOMS: atom_id res chain seq x y z
N MET A 1 -26.31 -14.55 4.79
CA MET A 1 -25.77 -13.63 3.77
C MET A 1 -24.27 -13.69 3.94
N LYS A 2 -23.48 -13.97 2.90
CA LYS A 2 -22.04 -14.12 3.11
C LYS A 2 -21.38 -12.77 3.37
N VAL A 3 -20.43 -12.73 4.32
CA VAL A 3 -19.76 -11.50 4.73
C VAL A 3 -18.25 -11.65 4.76
N ARG A 4 -17.56 -10.54 4.50
CA ARG A 4 -16.12 -10.38 4.68
C ARG A 4 -15.88 -9.51 5.89
N ILE A 5 -14.98 -9.92 6.78
CA ILE A 5 -14.62 -9.17 7.98
C ILE A 5 -13.18 -8.69 7.86
N GLY A 6 -12.98 -7.39 7.93
CA GLY A 6 -11.65 -6.77 8.04
C GLY A 6 -11.45 -6.28 9.47
N ILE A 7 -10.26 -6.51 10.02
CA ILE A 7 -9.88 -6.06 11.36
C ILE A 7 -8.57 -5.29 11.26
N ASP A 8 -8.52 -4.09 11.82
CA ASP A 8 -7.31 -3.26 11.84
C ASP A 8 -6.92 -2.95 13.28
N VAL A 9 -5.76 -3.45 13.70
CA VAL A 9 -5.21 -3.23 15.04
C VAL A 9 -4.21 -2.08 15.00
N GLY A 10 -4.71 -0.90 15.38
CA GLY A 10 -3.92 0.29 15.59
C GLY A 10 -3.33 0.40 17.01
N GLY A 11 -2.56 1.47 17.23
CA GLY A 11 -1.94 1.76 18.53
C GLY A 11 -2.94 2.11 19.63
N THR A 12 -4.08 2.72 19.31
CA THR A 12 -5.07 3.17 20.31
C THR A 12 -6.35 2.36 20.24
N PHE A 13 -6.79 2.03 19.04
CA PHE A 13 -8.06 1.35 18.79
C PHE A 13 -7.88 0.18 17.83
N THR A 14 -8.74 -0.82 18.02
CA THR A 14 -8.95 -1.94 17.12
C THR A 14 -10.31 -1.76 16.46
N ASP A 15 -10.29 -1.65 15.14
CA ASP A 15 -11.47 -1.43 14.30
C ASP A 15 -11.84 -2.72 13.58
N ALA A 16 -13.13 -3.00 13.43
CA ALA A 16 -13.63 -4.06 12.57
C ALA A 16 -14.71 -3.54 11.64
N VAL A 17 -14.75 -4.08 10.42
CA VAL A 17 -15.81 -3.81 9.44
C VAL A 17 -16.37 -5.12 8.91
N ALA A 18 -17.67 -5.10 8.61
CA ALA A 18 -18.38 -6.16 7.93
C ALA A 18 -18.79 -5.66 6.55
N ILE A 19 -18.40 -6.39 5.52
CA ILE A 19 -18.65 -6.08 4.11
C ILE A 19 -19.49 -7.20 3.51
N ASP A 20 -20.50 -6.83 2.73
CA ASP A 20 -21.28 -7.80 1.98
C ASP A 20 -20.42 -8.42 0.87
N ASN A 21 -20.40 -9.76 0.81
CA ASN A 21 -19.46 -10.49 -0.05
C ASN A 21 -19.72 -10.31 -1.54
N ASP A 22 -20.93 -9.98 -1.94
CA ASP A 22 -21.34 -9.91 -3.35
C ASP A 22 -21.30 -8.47 -3.87
N THR A 23 -21.72 -7.51 -3.04
CA THR A 23 -21.81 -6.09 -3.42
C THR A 23 -20.57 -5.28 -3.07
N PHE A 24 -19.75 -5.78 -2.14
CA PHE A 24 -18.61 -5.10 -1.52
C PHE A 24 -18.97 -3.78 -0.81
N GLU A 25 -20.23 -3.62 -0.43
CA GLU A 25 -20.68 -2.47 0.34
C GLU A 25 -20.60 -2.73 1.86
N LEU A 26 -20.42 -1.64 2.62
CA LEU A 26 -20.32 -1.69 4.07
C LEU A 26 -21.66 -2.05 4.70
N ILE A 27 -21.68 -3.13 5.48
CA ILE A 27 -22.81 -3.51 6.35
C ILE A 27 -22.72 -2.72 7.65
N GLY A 28 -21.52 -2.62 8.22
CA GLY A 28 -21.31 -2.12 9.56
C GLY A 28 -19.86 -2.04 9.99
N TYR A 29 -19.60 -1.32 11.08
CA TYR A 29 -18.28 -1.25 11.70
C TYR A 29 -18.38 -1.09 13.21
N VAL A 30 -17.37 -1.56 13.92
CA VAL A 30 -17.25 -1.45 15.38
C VAL A 30 -15.82 -1.02 15.73
N LYS A 31 -15.69 -0.24 16.81
CA LYS A 31 -14.41 0.24 17.33
C LYS A 31 -14.27 -0.10 18.80
N THR A 32 -13.11 -0.62 19.20
CA THR A 32 -12.79 -0.96 20.59
C THR A 32 -11.38 -0.47 20.95
N PRO A 33 -11.06 -0.21 22.23
CA PRO A 33 -9.69 0.11 22.64
C PRO A 33 -8.72 -1.07 22.39
N THR A 34 -7.50 -0.79 21.95
CA THR A 34 -6.49 -1.85 21.73
C THR A 34 -5.94 -2.40 23.05
N THR A 35 -5.82 -3.72 23.15
CA THR A 35 -5.48 -4.45 24.39
C THR A 35 -4.00 -4.77 24.56
N HIS A 36 -3.09 -3.81 24.35
CA HIS A 36 -1.62 -4.02 24.41
C HIS A 36 -1.10 -4.68 25.69
N ARG A 37 -1.81 -4.51 26.81
CA ARG A 37 -1.40 -4.99 28.15
C ARG A 37 -2.20 -6.20 28.63
N ALA A 38 -3.12 -6.73 27.82
CA ALA A 38 -3.82 -7.96 28.16
C ALA A 38 -2.85 -9.15 28.15
N LYS A 39 -3.18 -10.20 28.90
CA LYS A 39 -2.36 -11.42 28.94
C LYS A 39 -2.27 -12.10 27.57
N GLU A 40 -3.35 -12.03 26.81
CA GLU A 40 -3.49 -12.51 25.44
C GLU A 40 -3.06 -11.45 24.40
N GLY A 41 -2.50 -10.33 24.85
CA GLY A 41 -2.09 -9.20 24.01
C GLY A 41 -3.22 -8.63 23.16
N VAL A 42 -2.88 -8.21 21.95
CA VAL A 42 -3.84 -7.65 20.97
C VAL A 42 -4.91 -8.65 20.52
N ALA A 43 -4.68 -9.96 20.67
CA ALA A 43 -5.65 -10.98 20.29
C ALA A 43 -6.97 -10.84 21.08
N ALA A 44 -6.92 -10.39 22.34
CA ALA A 44 -8.12 -10.14 23.14
C ALA A 44 -9.01 -9.05 22.52
N GLY A 45 -8.42 -7.95 22.03
CA GLY A 45 -9.15 -6.86 21.39
C GLY A 45 -9.76 -7.28 20.04
N ILE A 46 -9.03 -8.10 19.28
CA ILE A 46 -9.54 -8.72 18.04
C ILE A 46 -10.79 -9.56 18.31
N ILE A 47 -10.78 -10.35 19.38
CA ILE A 47 -11.93 -11.19 19.78
C ILE A 47 -13.10 -10.32 20.20
N GLU A 48 -12.85 -9.31 21.04
CA GLU A 48 -13.90 -8.40 21.52
C GLU A 48 -14.59 -7.69 20.36
N VAL A 49 -13.82 -7.11 19.43
CA VAL A 49 -14.40 -6.40 18.28
C VAL A 49 -15.14 -7.36 17.34
N LEU A 50 -14.62 -8.59 17.17
CA LEU A 50 -15.24 -9.61 16.33
C LEU A 50 -16.59 -10.07 16.91
N HIS A 51 -16.67 -10.31 18.22
CA HIS A 51 -17.95 -10.65 18.86
C HIS A 51 -18.94 -9.49 18.74
N LYS A 52 -18.50 -8.25 19.01
CA LYS A 52 -19.37 -7.08 18.90
C LYS A 52 -19.92 -6.88 17.49
N ILE A 53 -19.09 -6.94 16.46
CA ILE A 53 -19.57 -6.75 15.08
C ILE A 53 -20.52 -7.87 14.65
N MET A 54 -20.28 -9.10 15.10
CA MET A 54 -21.18 -10.22 14.81
C MET A 54 -22.52 -10.10 15.54
N GLU A 55 -22.51 -9.66 16.80
CA GLU A 55 -23.72 -9.43 17.60
C GLU A 55 -24.54 -8.24 17.09
N GLU A 56 -23.91 -7.07 16.91
CA GLU A 56 -24.60 -5.83 16.49
C GLU A 56 -25.24 -5.97 15.10
N TYR A 57 -24.58 -6.67 14.17
CA TYR A 57 -25.04 -6.84 12.80
C TYR A 57 -25.63 -8.23 12.51
N HIS A 58 -25.88 -9.05 13.55
CA HIS A 58 -26.57 -10.34 13.46
C HIS A 58 -25.91 -11.33 12.47
N ILE A 59 -24.58 -11.39 12.47
CA ILE A 59 -23.78 -12.23 11.58
C ILE A 59 -23.50 -13.58 12.25
N SER A 60 -23.88 -14.67 11.60
CA SER A 60 -23.49 -16.02 12.04
C SER A 60 -22.02 -16.30 11.73
N PRO A 61 -21.28 -17.06 12.55
CA PRO A 61 -19.93 -17.51 12.21
C PRO A 61 -19.85 -18.25 10.86
N ASP A 62 -20.92 -18.96 10.48
CA ASP A 62 -21.02 -19.68 9.20
C ASP A 62 -21.23 -18.75 7.99
N ASP A 63 -21.62 -17.48 8.21
CA ASP A 63 -21.78 -16.47 7.16
C ASP A 63 -20.44 -15.83 6.75
N VAL A 64 -19.40 -15.93 7.59
CA VAL A 64 -18.08 -15.33 7.31
C VAL A 64 -17.36 -16.12 6.20
N SER A 65 -17.22 -15.54 5.02
CA SER A 65 -16.49 -16.12 3.87
C SER A 65 -15.02 -15.76 3.86
N PHE A 66 -14.67 -14.58 4.39
CA PHE A 66 -13.33 -14.05 4.43
C PHE A 66 -13.09 -13.28 5.72
N ILE A 67 -11.94 -13.48 6.34
CA ILE A 67 -11.50 -12.72 7.50
C ILE A 67 -10.03 -12.36 7.36
N ALA A 68 -9.73 -11.08 7.48
CA ALA A 68 -8.37 -10.57 7.39
C ALA A 68 -8.06 -9.59 8.51
N HIS A 69 -6.77 -9.50 8.85
CA HIS A 69 -6.28 -8.65 9.92
C HIS A 69 -5.03 -7.86 9.48
N GLY A 70 -5.10 -6.54 9.64
CA GLY A 70 -3.96 -5.61 9.56
C GLY A 70 -3.41 -5.27 10.93
N THR A 71 -2.08 -5.13 11.04
CA THR A 71 -1.44 -4.90 12.33
C THR A 71 -0.18 -4.05 12.26
N THR A 72 -0.02 -3.18 13.25
CA THR A 72 1.15 -2.32 13.42
C THR A 72 2.25 -2.95 14.27
N GLN A 73 2.06 -4.18 14.77
CA GLN A 73 2.98 -4.83 15.72
C GLN A 73 4.41 -4.97 15.18
N ALA A 74 4.59 -5.38 13.92
CA ALA A 74 5.92 -5.50 13.31
C ALA A 74 6.65 -4.16 13.22
N THR A 75 5.95 -3.11 12.78
CA THR A 75 6.51 -1.75 12.70
C THR A 75 6.87 -1.22 14.08
N ASN A 76 6.01 -1.41 15.08
CA ASN A 76 6.27 -0.96 16.45
C ASN A 76 7.43 -1.72 17.10
N ALA A 77 7.52 -3.04 16.90
CA ALA A 77 8.64 -3.85 17.40
C ALA A 77 9.98 -3.32 16.89
N LEU A 78 10.06 -2.98 15.60
CA LEU A 78 11.28 -2.40 15.01
C LEU A 78 11.58 -1.00 15.58
N LEU A 79 10.58 -0.13 15.71
CA LEU A 79 10.77 1.24 16.23
C LEU A 79 11.16 1.26 17.72
N GLU A 80 10.59 0.37 18.52
CA GLU A 80 10.84 0.29 19.96
C GLU A 80 12.11 -0.49 20.32
N GLY A 81 12.63 -1.26 19.36
CA GLY A 81 13.72 -2.22 19.54
C GLY A 81 13.30 -3.48 20.29
N ASP A 82 12.00 -3.79 20.33
CA ASP A 82 11.44 -5.04 20.88
C ASP A 82 11.58 -6.17 19.85
N VAL A 83 12.84 -6.51 19.53
CA VAL A 83 13.18 -7.52 18.52
C VAL A 83 14.13 -8.56 19.09
N ALA A 84 14.05 -9.77 18.54
CA ALA A 84 14.94 -10.87 18.90
C ALA A 84 16.38 -10.62 18.43
N LYS A 85 17.34 -11.00 19.27
CA LYS A 85 18.75 -11.13 18.87
C LYS A 85 18.90 -12.26 17.85
N VAL A 86 19.54 -11.98 16.72
CA VAL A 86 19.59 -12.89 15.55
C VAL A 86 20.95 -13.56 15.42
N GLY A 87 20.95 -14.88 15.22
CA GLY A 87 22.14 -15.66 14.87
C GLY A 87 22.24 -15.86 13.35
N ILE A 88 23.36 -15.47 12.74
CA ILE A 88 23.64 -15.63 11.31
C ILE A 88 24.55 -16.84 11.13
N ILE A 89 24.09 -17.84 10.40
CA ILE A 89 24.86 -19.01 10.00
C ILE A 89 25.30 -18.77 8.55
N THR A 90 26.56 -18.43 8.38
CA THR A 90 27.18 -18.16 7.09
C THR A 90 27.81 -19.42 6.55
N LEU A 91 27.40 -19.81 5.34
CA LEU A 91 27.88 -20.98 4.63
C LEU A 91 28.77 -20.53 3.47
N GLY A 92 29.86 -21.26 3.24
CA GLY A 92 30.69 -21.04 2.06
C GLY A 92 31.95 -21.92 2.05
N SER A 93 32.71 -21.83 0.97
CA SER A 93 34.00 -22.52 0.85
C SER A 93 35.00 -21.67 0.06
N GLY A 94 36.30 -21.86 0.31
CA GLY A 94 37.37 -21.18 -0.43
C GLY A 94 37.30 -19.64 -0.43
N LEU A 95 37.62 -19.04 -1.58
CA LEU A 95 37.63 -17.58 -1.77
C LEU A 95 36.22 -16.96 -1.68
N GLU A 96 35.21 -17.70 -2.14
CA GLU A 96 33.81 -17.27 -2.08
C GLU A 96 33.32 -17.21 -0.62
N GLY A 97 33.70 -18.20 0.20
CA GLY A 97 33.43 -18.21 1.64
C GLY A 97 34.03 -17.02 2.38
N SER A 98 35.22 -16.57 1.99
CA SER A 98 35.84 -15.36 2.57
C SER A 98 35.02 -14.10 2.29
N LYS A 99 34.50 -13.97 1.06
CA LYS A 99 33.60 -12.87 0.70
C LYS A 99 32.26 -12.99 1.41
N ALA A 100 31.68 -14.19 1.47
CA ALA A 100 30.43 -14.46 2.17
C ALA A 100 30.52 -14.07 3.65
N LYS A 101 31.63 -14.40 4.31
CA LYS A 101 31.93 -14.00 5.68
C LYS A 101 31.96 -12.48 5.87
N ALA A 102 32.55 -11.74 4.92
CA ALA A 102 32.58 -10.29 4.98
C ALA A 102 31.20 -9.66 4.70
N ASP A 103 30.44 -10.20 3.75
CA ASP A 103 29.12 -9.68 3.37
C ASP A 103 28.04 -9.95 4.44
N THR A 104 28.20 -11.03 5.21
CA THR A 104 27.28 -11.44 6.29
C THR A 104 27.67 -10.91 7.68
N ALA A 105 28.87 -10.36 7.83
CA ALA A 105 29.30 -9.65 9.04
C ALA A 105 28.67 -8.24 9.09
N ILE A 106 27.35 -8.18 9.22
CA ILE A 106 26.58 -6.93 9.09
C ILE A 106 26.59 -6.05 10.36
N GLY A 107 26.99 -6.61 11.51
CA GLY A 107 27.00 -5.94 12.80
C GLY A 107 25.60 -5.68 13.36
N ASN A 108 25.52 -4.88 14.42
CA ASN A 108 24.24 -4.43 14.96
C ASN A 108 23.61 -3.39 14.02
N ILE A 109 22.30 -3.46 13.88
CA ILE A 109 21.51 -2.54 13.04
C ILE A 109 20.82 -1.54 13.97
N GLU A 110 21.12 -0.25 13.83
CA GLU A 110 20.33 0.77 14.52
C GLU A 110 18.97 0.91 13.83
N LEU A 111 17.89 0.61 14.55
CA LEU A 111 16.52 0.64 14.03
C LEU A 111 15.89 2.01 14.22
N ALA A 112 16.14 2.62 15.38
CA ALA A 112 15.74 3.96 15.78
C ALA A 112 16.83 4.54 16.70
N PRO A 113 16.86 5.87 16.95
CA PRO A 113 17.91 6.47 17.76
C PRO A 113 18.11 5.77 19.11
N GLY A 114 19.28 5.14 19.29
CA GLY A 114 19.63 4.39 20.51
C GLY A 114 18.94 3.02 20.68
N LYS A 115 18.27 2.51 19.65
CA LYS A 115 17.61 1.20 19.62
C LYS A 115 18.27 0.30 18.56
N PHE A 116 18.75 -0.86 18.98
CA PHE A 116 19.57 -1.73 18.13
C PHE A 116 18.98 -3.13 18.02
N LEU A 117 19.02 -3.68 16.81
CA LEU A 117 18.91 -5.11 16.53
C LEU A 117 20.32 -5.71 16.64
N GLU A 118 20.48 -6.63 17.58
CA GLU A 118 21.74 -7.31 17.84
C GLU A 118 21.91 -8.56 16.96
N THR A 119 23.12 -8.76 16.45
CA THR A 119 23.45 -9.94 15.64
C THR A 119 24.72 -10.64 16.10
N GLU A 120 24.76 -11.95 15.92
CA GLU A 120 25.97 -12.78 16.05
C GLU A 120 26.16 -13.58 14.76
N ASN A 121 27.39 -13.83 14.35
CA ASN A 121 27.67 -14.56 13.12
C ASN A 121 28.59 -15.76 13.41
N ALA A 122 28.22 -16.92 12.86
CA ALA A 122 29.04 -18.13 12.80
C ALA A 122 29.28 -18.50 11.33
N TYR A 123 30.55 -18.71 10.97
CA TYR A 123 30.95 -19.15 9.63
C TYR A 123 31.24 -20.65 9.63
N ILE A 124 30.68 -21.37 8.66
CA ILE A 124 30.88 -22.80 8.44
C ILE A 124 31.50 -23.00 7.06
N ASP A 125 32.59 -23.77 7.02
CA ASP A 125 33.22 -24.17 5.76
C ASP A 125 32.54 -25.42 5.22
N CYS A 126 31.79 -25.27 4.12
CA CYS A 126 31.04 -26.37 3.50
C CYS A 126 31.92 -27.46 2.86
N SER A 127 33.25 -27.25 2.80
CA SER A 127 34.19 -28.30 2.38
C SER A 127 34.47 -29.32 3.49
N SER A 128 33.99 -29.09 4.72
CA SER A 128 34.06 -30.07 5.79
C SER A 128 33.17 -31.29 5.46
N GLY A 129 33.65 -32.49 5.75
CA GLY A 129 32.88 -33.73 5.54
C GLY A 129 31.70 -33.92 6.51
N SER A 130 31.44 -32.96 7.40
CA SER A 130 30.53 -33.05 8.56
C SER A 130 29.57 -31.85 8.67
N LEU A 131 29.13 -31.30 7.53
CA LEU A 131 28.31 -30.07 7.47
C LEU A 131 27.11 -30.06 8.44
N GLU A 132 26.37 -31.15 8.57
CA GLU A 132 25.21 -31.22 9.47
C GLU A 132 25.59 -31.08 10.96
N GLU A 133 26.71 -31.66 11.37
CA GLU A 133 27.23 -31.57 12.75
C GLU A 133 27.75 -30.15 13.03
N ASP A 134 28.45 -29.56 12.06
CA ASP A 134 28.96 -28.19 12.16
C ASP A 134 27.82 -27.18 12.28
N ILE A 135 26.73 -27.37 11.53
CA ILE A 135 25.52 -26.54 11.65
C ILE A 135 24.90 -26.66 13.03
N LYS A 136 24.75 -27.88 13.56
CA LYS A 136 24.20 -28.10 14.92
C LYS A 136 25.08 -27.41 15.98
N GLY A 137 26.40 -27.57 15.88
CA GLY A 137 27.34 -26.90 16.77
C GLY A 137 27.26 -25.38 16.70
N ALA A 138 27.10 -24.80 15.50
CA ALA A 138 26.91 -23.37 15.32
C ALA A 138 25.59 -22.87 15.91
N ILE A 139 24.49 -23.62 15.74
CA ILE A 139 23.18 -23.30 16.35
C ILE A 139 23.31 -23.23 17.87
N ASP A 140 23.92 -24.23 18.50
CA ASP A 140 24.08 -24.27 19.96
C ASP A 140 24.98 -23.14 20.47
N ALA A 141 26.10 -22.87 19.81
CA ALA A 141 26.99 -21.76 20.17
C ALA A 141 26.29 -20.39 20.06
N LEU A 142 25.41 -20.20 19.07
CA LEU A 142 24.64 -18.96 18.91
C LEU A 142 23.52 -18.85 19.96
N LYS A 143 22.88 -19.97 20.36
CA LYS A 143 21.91 -20.00 21.46
C LYS A 143 22.54 -19.58 22.79
N GLU A 144 23.74 -20.07 23.07
CA GLU A 144 24.50 -19.69 24.29
C GLU A 144 24.81 -18.18 24.32
N LYS A 145 24.89 -17.52 23.16
CA LYS A 145 25.05 -16.06 23.02
C LYS A 145 23.74 -15.27 23.09
N GLY A 146 22.62 -15.94 23.34
CA GLY A 146 21.29 -15.34 23.49
C GLY A 146 20.52 -15.13 22.17
N CYS A 147 20.95 -15.72 21.05
CA CYS A 147 20.19 -15.65 19.80
C CYS A 147 18.88 -16.46 19.93
N GLN A 148 17.77 -15.85 19.51
CA GLN A 148 16.43 -16.44 19.58
C GLN A 148 15.87 -16.81 18.20
N SER A 149 16.44 -16.26 17.12
CA SER A 149 16.08 -16.58 15.74
C SER A 149 17.33 -16.63 14.85
N PHE A 150 17.22 -17.32 13.72
CA PHE A 150 18.38 -17.69 12.90
C PHE A 150 18.22 -17.32 11.43
N VAL A 151 19.34 -16.98 10.79
CA VAL A 151 19.42 -16.69 9.36
C VAL A 151 20.47 -17.59 8.72
N ALA A 152 20.09 -18.31 7.68
CA ALA A 152 21.02 -19.07 6.85
C ALA A 152 21.41 -18.26 5.62
N ALA A 153 22.71 -18.01 5.41
CA ALA A 153 23.22 -17.12 4.37
C ALA A 153 24.38 -17.74 3.57
N GLU A 154 24.19 -17.86 2.26
CA GLU A 154 25.18 -18.35 1.29
C GLU A 154 25.14 -17.51 0.00
N ALA A 155 26.30 -17.26 -0.63
CA ALA A 155 26.41 -16.32 -1.74
C ALA A 155 25.53 -16.66 -2.96
N PHE A 156 25.49 -17.94 -3.34
CA PHE A 156 24.79 -18.44 -4.53
C PHE A 156 23.53 -19.26 -4.19
N SER A 157 22.96 -19.05 -3.00
CA SER A 157 21.74 -19.76 -2.56
C SER A 157 20.49 -19.49 -3.41
N VAL A 158 20.51 -18.45 -4.24
CA VAL A 158 19.43 -18.16 -5.20
C VAL A 158 19.43 -19.12 -6.39
N ASP A 159 20.60 -19.71 -6.67
CA ASP A 159 20.79 -20.71 -7.72
C ASP A 159 20.70 -22.12 -7.13
N ASP A 160 21.32 -22.37 -5.96
CA ASP A 160 21.23 -23.63 -5.20
C ASP A 160 20.96 -23.37 -3.70
N PRO A 161 19.71 -23.49 -3.23
CA PRO A 161 19.35 -23.19 -1.84
C PRO A 161 19.60 -24.35 -0.86
N SER A 162 20.21 -25.46 -1.30
CA SER A 162 20.23 -26.73 -0.55
C SER A 162 20.84 -26.59 0.86
N ASN A 163 21.94 -25.85 1.01
CA ASN A 163 22.60 -25.69 2.32
C ASN A 163 21.81 -24.74 3.23
N GLU A 164 21.27 -23.64 2.71
CA GLU A 164 20.43 -22.74 3.50
C GLU A 164 19.17 -23.47 4.00
N ASN A 165 18.55 -24.28 3.14
CA ASN A 165 17.37 -25.07 3.49
C ASN A 165 17.68 -26.13 4.57
N LEU A 166 18.87 -26.73 4.53
CA LEU A 166 19.32 -27.64 5.58
C LEU A 166 19.42 -26.95 6.95
N VAL A 167 19.98 -25.73 7.00
CA VAL A 167 20.05 -24.94 8.24
C VAL A 167 18.66 -24.62 8.77
N VAL A 168 17.75 -24.15 7.92
CA VAL A 168 16.36 -23.83 8.31
C VAL A 168 15.66 -25.08 8.84
N LYS A 169 15.82 -26.23 8.18
CA LYS A 169 15.26 -27.51 8.63
C LYS A 169 15.77 -27.88 10.03
N LEU A 170 17.08 -27.83 10.26
CA LEU A 170 17.68 -28.17 11.55
C LEU A 170 17.26 -27.24 12.69
N CYS A 171 17.05 -25.95 12.40
CA CYS A 171 16.47 -25.01 13.35
C CYS A 171 15.00 -25.36 13.65
N THR A 172 14.23 -25.65 12.61
CA THR A 172 12.80 -26.00 12.72
C THR A 172 12.59 -27.28 13.53
N ASP A 173 13.43 -28.31 13.31
CA ASP A 173 13.42 -29.57 14.07
C ASP A 173 13.67 -29.35 15.58
N GLN A 174 14.32 -28.23 15.95
CA GLN A 174 14.55 -27.81 17.34
C GLN A 174 13.51 -26.79 17.86
N GLY A 175 12.51 -26.43 17.05
CA GLY A 175 11.50 -25.41 17.41
C GLY A 175 12.05 -23.98 17.40
N LEU A 176 13.15 -23.72 16.69
CA LEU A 176 13.78 -22.40 16.60
C LEU A 176 13.33 -21.68 15.32
N PRO A 177 12.87 -20.41 15.40
CA PRO A 177 12.54 -19.62 14.22
C PRO A 177 13.77 -19.38 13.34
N ALA A 178 13.68 -19.74 12.06
CA ALA A 178 14.77 -19.54 11.11
C ALA A 178 14.25 -19.15 9.72
N THR A 179 15.07 -18.40 8.99
CA THR A 179 14.81 -18.04 7.60
C THR A 179 16.07 -18.19 6.75
N ALA A 180 15.91 -18.56 5.49
CA ALA A 180 16.99 -18.58 4.51
C ALA A 180 17.04 -17.24 3.75
N THR A 181 18.22 -16.79 3.34
CA THR A 181 18.31 -15.54 2.55
C THR A 181 17.66 -15.67 1.17
N ASN A 182 17.67 -16.86 0.58
CA ASN A 182 17.05 -17.13 -0.71
C ASN A 182 15.51 -17.11 -0.66
N ASP A 183 14.89 -17.42 0.48
CA ASP A 183 13.42 -17.39 0.63
C ASP A 183 12.89 -15.96 0.76
N ILE A 184 13.71 -15.05 1.28
CA ILE A 184 13.38 -13.63 1.41
C ILE A 184 13.49 -12.90 0.07
N SER A 185 14.52 -13.21 -0.72
CA SER A 185 14.75 -12.58 -2.00
C SER A 185 15.58 -13.48 -2.92
N LYS A 186 15.12 -13.67 -4.17
CA LYS A 186 15.85 -14.39 -5.21
C LYS A 186 16.83 -13.51 -6.01
N LEU A 187 17.05 -12.26 -5.59
CA LEU A 187 18.01 -11.34 -6.20
C LEU A 187 19.46 -11.60 -5.74
N TYR A 188 20.44 -11.30 -6.59
CA TYR A 188 21.85 -11.28 -6.18
C TYR A 188 22.14 -10.14 -5.18
N GLY A 189 23.15 -10.33 -4.33
CA GLY A 189 23.58 -9.33 -3.35
C GLY A 189 23.45 -9.83 -1.91
N LEU A 190 24.34 -10.75 -1.52
CA LEU A 190 24.30 -11.45 -0.22
C LEU A 190 24.19 -10.49 0.97
N LYS A 191 24.91 -9.36 0.95
CA LYS A 191 24.87 -8.37 2.03
C LYS A 191 23.46 -7.79 2.25
N ILE A 192 22.76 -7.42 1.18
CA ILE A 192 21.41 -6.85 1.27
C ILE A 192 20.40 -7.95 1.62
N ARG A 193 20.55 -9.15 1.02
CA ARG A 193 19.71 -10.31 1.39
C ARG A 193 19.84 -10.67 2.86
N THR A 194 21.07 -10.76 3.38
CA THR A 194 21.34 -11.08 4.78
C THR A 194 20.75 -10.04 5.71
N ARG A 195 20.91 -8.74 5.41
CA ARG A 195 20.26 -7.66 6.19
C ARG A 195 18.74 -7.79 6.21
N THR A 196 18.13 -8.04 5.05
CA THR A 196 16.67 -8.21 4.94
C THR A 196 16.20 -9.43 5.73
N ALA A 197 16.91 -10.56 5.63
CA ALA A 197 16.63 -11.78 6.35
C ALA A 197 16.81 -11.63 7.88
N VAL A 198 17.80 -10.85 8.31
CA VAL A 198 18.00 -10.53 9.73
C VAL A 198 16.86 -9.69 10.29
N ILE A 199 16.40 -8.67 9.56
CA ILE A 199 15.22 -7.89 9.97
C ILE A 199 13.99 -8.80 10.07
N ASN A 200 13.77 -9.67 9.07
CA ASN A 200 12.70 -10.67 9.08
C ASN A 200 12.78 -11.59 10.31
N ALA A 201 13.94 -12.19 10.55
CA ALA A 201 14.18 -13.10 11.67
C ALA A 201 13.98 -12.43 13.04
N SER A 202 14.35 -11.15 13.16
CA SER A 202 14.26 -10.42 14.42
C SER A 202 12.82 -10.22 14.93
N ILE A 203 11.84 -10.15 14.02
CA ILE A 203 10.43 -9.98 14.37
C ILE A 203 9.64 -11.29 14.37
N MET A 204 10.21 -12.40 13.87
CA MET A 204 9.53 -13.70 13.78
C MET A 204 8.88 -14.13 15.10
N PRO A 205 9.57 -14.15 16.26
CA PRO A 205 8.98 -14.68 17.49
C PRO A 205 7.69 -13.94 17.90
N LYS A 206 7.73 -12.60 17.89
CA LYS A 206 6.61 -11.73 18.24
C LYS A 206 5.43 -11.89 17.29
N MET A 207 5.72 -11.96 15.99
CA MET A 207 4.68 -12.06 14.96
C MET A 207 4.03 -13.44 14.94
N LEU A 208 4.81 -14.50 15.13
CA LEU A 208 4.32 -15.88 15.24
C LEU A 208 3.37 -16.06 16.42
N GLU A 209 3.74 -15.54 17.59
CA GLU A 209 2.91 -15.58 18.79
C GLU A 209 1.57 -14.88 18.53
N THR A 210 1.61 -13.65 18.01
CA THR A 210 0.43 -12.84 17.72
C THR A 210 -0.49 -13.51 16.70
N ALA A 211 0.06 -14.02 15.60
CA ALA A 211 -0.73 -14.68 14.55
C ALA A 211 -1.37 -15.99 15.05
N ALA A 212 -0.64 -16.80 15.81
CA ALA A 212 -1.15 -18.06 16.36
C ALA A 212 -2.27 -17.84 17.39
N MET A 213 -2.12 -16.85 18.27
CA MET A 213 -3.18 -16.49 19.24
C MET A 213 -4.44 -16.01 18.54
N THR A 214 -4.29 -15.22 17.48
CA THR A 214 -5.42 -14.69 16.70
C THR A 214 -6.15 -15.80 15.94
N ASP A 215 -5.41 -16.67 15.23
CA ASP A 215 -6.00 -17.81 14.49
C ASP A 215 -6.74 -18.77 15.43
N GLN A 216 -6.14 -19.12 16.57
CA GLN A 216 -6.80 -19.99 17.56
C GLN A 216 -8.12 -19.39 18.06
N SER A 217 -8.15 -18.07 18.22
CA SER A 217 -9.31 -17.37 18.75
C SER A 217 -10.45 -17.29 17.72
N ILE A 218 -10.13 -17.03 16.46
CA ILE A 218 -11.10 -17.07 15.35
C ILE A 218 -11.71 -18.47 15.21
N ARG A 219 -10.90 -19.52 15.34
CA ARG A 219 -11.39 -20.92 15.34
C ARG A 219 -12.32 -21.20 16.53
N LYS A 220 -12.01 -20.68 17.72
CA LYS A 220 -12.87 -20.81 18.92
C LYS A 220 -14.20 -20.08 18.76
N ALA A 221 -14.25 -18.99 17.98
CA ALA A 221 -15.48 -18.28 17.64
C ALA A 221 -16.36 -19.04 16.60
N GLY A 222 -15.91 -20.20 16.11
CA GLY A 222 -16.66 -21.03 15.17
C GLY A 222 -16.55 -20.61 13.71
N ILE A 223 -15.69 -19.63 13.39
CA ILE A 223 -15.45 -19.19 12.02
C ILE A 223 -14.58 -20.22 11.30
N LYS A 224 -15.05 -20.67 10.13
CA LYS A 224 -14.37 -21.68 9.30
C LYS A 224 -13.39 -21.07 8.30
N ALA A 225 -13.56 -19.81 7.93
CA ALA A 225 -12.66 -19.10 7.02
C ALA A 225 -11.26 -18.99 7.65
N PRO A 226 -10.18 -19.24 6.89
CA PRO A 226 -8.83 -19.08 7.40
C PRO A 226 -8.53 -17.60 7.69
N LEU A 227 -7.76 -17.33 8.74
CA LEU A 227 -7.26 -15.99 9.01
C LEU A 227 -6.23 -15.57 7.95
N MET A 228 -6.50 -14.45 7.31
CA MET A 228 -5.57 -13.79 6.41
C MET A 228 -4.90 -12.60 7.11
N ILE A 229 -3.64 -12.31 6.77
CA ILE A 229 -2.84 -11.24 7.36
C ILE A 229 -2.45 -10.24 6.28
N MET A 230 -2.66 -8.96 6.57
CA MET A 230 -2.37 -7.85 5.66
C MET A 230 -0.87 -7.72 5.39
N ARG A 231 -0.52 -7.55 4.11
CA ARG A 231 0.84 -7.31 3.63
C ARG A 231 1.10 -5.83 3.38
N CYS A 232 2.37 -5.46 3.33
CA CYS A 232 2.91 -4.13 3.04
C CYS A 232 2.72 -3.67 1.59
N ASP A 233 2.28 -4.58 0.71
CA ASP A 233 2.06 -4.35 -0.73
C ASP A 233 0.55 -4.28 -1.10
N GLY A 234 -0.32 -4.17 -0.10
CA GLY A 234 -1.77 -4.05 -0.28
C GLY A 234 -2.49 -5.40 -0.47
N GLY A 235 -1.78 -6.52 -0.45
CA GLY A 235 -2.37 -7.85 -0.47
C GLY A 235 -2.55 -8.47 0.91
N VAL A 236 -2.98 -9.72 0.94
CA VAL A 236 -3.01 -10.56 2.14
C VAL A 236 -2.24 -11.87 1.93
N MET A 237 -1.82 -12.48 3.03
CA MET A 237 -1.18 -13.79 3.08
C MET A 237 -1.76 -14.64 4.20
N THR A 238 -1.46 -15.94 4.19
CA THR A 238 -1.88 -16.86 5.25
C THR A 238 -1.02 -16.70 6.51
N VAL A 239 -1.49 -17.26 7.62
CA VAL A 239 -0.68 -17.36 8.86
C VAL A 239 0.59 -18.19 8.63
N ASP A 240 0.55 -19.21 7.76
CA ASP A 240 1.72 -20.04 7.47
C ASP A 240 2.80 -19.25 6.73
N GLU A 241 2.41 -18.37 5.81
CA GLU A 241 3.34 -17.46 5.12
C GLU A 241 3.99 -16.45 6.07
N VAL A 242 3.23 -15.95 7.06
CA VAL A 242 3.79 -15.10 8.14
C VAL A 242 4.88 -15.82 8.93
N ARG A 243 4.90 -17.16 8.96
CA ARG A 243 5.97 -17.91 9.64
C ARG A 243 7.31 -17.75 8.93
N SER A 244 7.29 -17.61 7.61
CA SER A 244 8.49 -17.50 6.78
C SER A 244 8.88 -16.04 6.55
N ARG A 245 7.90 -15.19 6.22
CA ARG A 245 8.11 -13.80 5.77
C ARG A 245 7.31 -12.77 6.61
N PRO A 246 7.41 -12.74 7.95
CA PRO A 246 6.69 -11.73 8.76
C PRO A 246 7.08 -10.29 8.42
N ILE A 247 8.25 -10.07 7.79
CA ILE A 247 8.69 -8.76 7.30
C ILE A 247 7.69 -8.12 6.33
N LEU A 248 6.87 -8.93 5.63
CA LEU A 248 5.81 -8.42 4.75
C LEU A 248 4.67 -7.75 5.51
N THR A 249 4.62 -7.80 6.85
CA THR A 249 3.58 -7.14 7.66
C THR A 249 3.92 -5.71 8.09
N ILE A 250 5.15 -5.24 7.82
CA ILE A 250 5.59 -3.88 8.15
C ILE A 250 4.79 -2.89 7.29
N LEU A 251 4.31 -1.76 7.83
CA LEU A 251 3.49 -0.79 7.09
C LEU A 251 2.16 -1.36 6.55
N SER A 252 1.62 -2.42 7.18
CA SER A 252 0.34 -3.01 6.74
C SER A 252 -0.87 -2.07 6.86
N GLY A 253 -0.84 -1.11 7.81
CA GLY A 253 -1.89 -0.10 7.99
C GLY A 253 -2.07 0.80 6.76
N PRO A 254 -1.03 1.57 6.35
CA PRO A 254 -1.08 2.36 5.12
C PRO A 254 -1.40 1.49 3.90
N ALA A 255 -0.88 0.26 3.85
CA ALA A 255 -1.21 -0.66 2.77
C ALA A 255 -2.70 -1.02 2.69
N ALA A 256 -3.36 -1.10 3.84
CA ALA A 256 -4.79 -1.34 3.92
C ALA A 256 -5.59 -0.13 3.44
N GLY A 257 -5.21 1.10 3.82
CA GLY A 257 -5.83 2.31 3.30
C GLY A 257 -5.78 2.37 1.78
N VAL A 258 -4.62 2.05 1.18
CA VAL A 258 -4.48 2.02 -0.28
C VAL A 258 -5.27 0.88 -0.93
N ALA A 259 -5.34 -0.29 -0.31
CA ALA A 259 -6.22 -1.37 -0.78
C ALA A 259 -7.69 -0.92 -0.79
N GLY A 260 -8.12 -0.18 0.24
CA GLY A 260 -9.44 0.47 0.29
C GLY A 260 -9.62 1.49 -0.84
N ALA A 261 -8.62 2.32 -1.11
CA ALA A 261 -8.67 3.28 -2.21
C ALA A 261 -8.81 2.60 -3.58
N LEU A 262 -8.10 1.49 -3.80
CA LEU A 262 -8.17 0.71 -5.04
C LEU A 262 -9.48 -0.05 -5.20
N MET A 263 -9.94 -0.73 -4.15
CA MET A 263 -11.00 -1.73 -4.25
C MET A 263 -12.37 -1.15 -3.91
N TYR A 264 -12.43 -0.29 -2.90
CA TYR A 264 -13.68 0.32 -2.44
C TYR A 264 -13.95 1.64 -3.16
N GLU A 265 -12.95 2.52 -3.26
CA GLU A 265 -13.07 3.78 -3.99
C GLU A 265 -12.87 3.62 -5.50
N LYS A 266 -12.42 2.44 -5.93
CA LYS A 266 -12.19 2.09 -7.34
C LYS A 266 -11.27 3.12 -8.02
N LEU A 267 -10.24 3.57 -7.31
CA LEU A 267 -9.30 4.58 -7.78
C LEU A 267 -8.38 4.00 -8.86
N THR A 268 -8.26 4.71 -9.98
CA THR A 268 -7.44 4.28 -11.12
C THR A 268 -6.18 5.12 -11.26
N ASP A 269 -6.33 6.45 -11.25
CA ASP A 269 -5.23 7.41 -11.30
C ASP A 269 -5.48 8.48 -10.25
N GLY A 270 -4.64 8.55 -9.22
CA GLY A 270 -4.78 9.53 -8.17
C GLY A 270 -3.73 9.43 -7.07
N ILE A 271 -3.69 10.46 -6.24
CA ILE A 271 -2.90 10.46 -5.00
C ILE A 271 -3.86 10.20 -3.84
N PHE A 272 -3.59 9.16 -3.08
CA PHE A 272 -4.34 8.81 -1.89
C PHE A 272 -3.64 9.38 -0.65
N PHE A 273 -4.42 10.04 0.20
CA PHE A 273 -3.97 10.66 1.43
C PHE A 273 -4.72 10.01 2.58
N GLU A 274 -4.06 9.12 3.33
CA GLU A 274 -4.62 8.58 4.57
C GLU A 274 -4.26 9.50 5.72
N VAL A 275 -5.24 10.25 6.20
CA VAL A 275 -5.05 11.34 7.16
C VAL A 275 -5.56 10.92 8.53
N GLY A 276 -4.62 10.80 9.47
CA GLY A 276 -4.91 10.60 10.89
C GLY A 276 -4.97 11.91 11.67
N GLY A 277 -4.91 11.80 13.01
CA GLY A 277 -4.78 12.96 13.90
C GLY A 277 -3.35 13.52 13.99
N THR A 278 -2.36 12.79 13.50
CA THR A 278 -0.93 13.08 13.73
C THR A 278 -0.15 13.30 12.43
N SER A 279 -0.48 12.51 11.42
CA SER A 279 0.26 12.39 10.18
C SER A 279 -0.68 12.11 9.01
N THR A 280 -0.13 12.26 7.81
CA THR A 280 -0.75 11.88 6.54
C THR A 280 0.19 10.91 5.83
N ASP A 281 -0.30 9.73 5.50
CA ASP A 281 0.39 8.78 4.63
C ASP A 281 -0.06 9.02 3.18
N ILE A 282 0.89 9.28 2.29
CA ILE A 282 0.65 9.70 0.90
C ILE A 282 1.15 8.60 -0.03
N SER A 283 0.28 8.15 -0.94
CA SER A 283 0.62 7.11 -1.92
C SER A 283 0.05 7.43 -3.30
N CYS A 284 0.61 6.76 -4.32
CA CYS A 284 0.23 6.95 -5.71
C CYS A 284 -0.45 5.69 -6.27
N VAL A 285 -1.59 5.89 -6.93
CA VAL A 285 -2.28 4.88 -7.72
C VAL A 285 -2.25 5.32 -9.18
N LYS A 286 -1.76 4.46 -10.07
CA LYS A 286 -1.66 4.70 -11.52
C LYS A 286 -2.11 3.47 -12.28
N ASP A 287 -2.93 3.66 -13.31
CA ASP A 287 -3.46 2.56 -14.14
C ASP A 287 -4.16 1.46 -13.32
N GLY A 288 -4.82 1.84 -12.22
CA GLY A 288 -5.49 0.90 -11.29
C GLY A 288 -4.52 0.03 -10.48
N LYS A 289 -3.24 0.44 -10.38
CA LYS A 289 -2.19 -0.26 -9.65
C LYS A 289 -1.59 0.66 -8.59
N VAL A 290 -1.24 0.09 -7.44
CA VAL A 290 -0.40 0.81 -6.49
C VAL A 290 1.04 0.77 -6.94
N MET A 291 1.70 1.92 -6.82
CA MET A 291 3.13 1.99 -7.05
C MET A 291 3.91 1.41 -5.86
N ILE A 292 4.95 0.65 -6.17
CA ILE A 292 5.78 -0.07 -5.20
C ILE A 292 7.26 0.32 -5.31
N ARG A 293 7.98 0.17 -4.20
CA ARG A 293 9.42 0.37 -4.11
C ARG A 293 10.03 -0.55 -3.05
N TYR A 294 11.36 -0.62 -3.04
CA TYR A 294 12.07 -1.23 -1.94
C TYR A 294 11.92 -0.39 -0.67
N ALA A 295 11.50 -1.04 0.42
CA ALA A 295 11.39 -0.43 1.74
C ALA A 295 12.78 -0.19 2.35
N GLU A 296 12.86 0.82 3.20
CA GLU A 296 14.03 1.12 4.01
C GLU A 296 13.68 0.93 5.50
N VAL A 297 14.55 0.24 6.24
CA VAL A 297 14.36 -0.02 7.67
C VAL A 297 15.65 0.38 8.39
N GLY A 298 15.58 1.24 9.41
CA GLY A 298 16.76 1.76 10.11
C GLY A 298 17.75 2.50 9.19
N GLY A 299 17.26 3.11 8.10
CA GLY A 299 18.10 3.75 7.08
C GLY A 299 18.81 2.77 6.14
N PHE A 300 18.53 1.47 6.22
CA PHE A 300 19.10 0.45 5.34
C PHE A 300 18.10 0.04 4.25
N LYS A 301 18.58 0.00 3.00
CA LYS A 301 17.83 -0.58 1.88
C LYS A 301 17.66 -2.08 2.06
N THR A 302 16.44 -2.55 1.81
CA THR A 302 16.06 -3.97 1.87
C THR A 302 15.63 -4.46 0.48
N TYR A 303 15.47 -5.77 0.31
CA TYR A 303 14.77 -6.34 -0.86
C TYR A 303 13.26 -6.55 -0.62
N LEU A 304 12.71 -5.87 0.38
CA LEU A 304 11.27 -5.89 0.64
C LEU A 304 10.56 -4.93 -0.31
N ASN A 305 9.73 -5.44 -1.22
CA ASN A 305 8.83 -4.58 -1.97
C ASN A 305 7.65 -4.17 -1.07
N SER A 306 7.48 -2.88 -0.91
CA SER A 306 6.38 -2.25 -0.18
C SER A 306 5.70 -1.24 -1.08
N LEU A 307 4.47 -0.87 -0.76
CA LEU A 307 3.86 0.31 -1.37
C LEU A 307 4.76 1.53 -1.19
N ASP A 308 4.83 2.37 -2.22
CA ASP A 308 5.50 3.68 -2.12
C ASP A 308 4.60 4.65 -1.36
N VAL A 309 4.74 4.58 -0.03
CA VAL A 309 4.02 5.42 0.92
C VAL A 309 5.02 6.36 1.59
N HIS A 310 4.65 7.63 1.63
CA HIS A 310 5.41 8.67 2.28
C HIS A 310 4.59 9.31 3.41
N THR A 311 5.10 9.21 4.64
CA THR A 311 4.47 9.82 5.81
C THR A 311 4.92 11.27 5.99
N VAL A 312 3.96 12.19 6.14
CA VAL A 312 4.20 13.58 6.52
C VAL A 312 3.60 13.82 7.90
N GLY A 313 4.33 14.49 8.79
CA GLY A 313 3.89 14.85 10.15
C GLY A 313 2.82 15.96 10.20
N ILE A 314 1.80 15.83 9.37
CA ILE A 314 0.65 16.74 9.27
C ILE A 314 -0.62 15.89 9.28
N GLY A 315 -1.49 16.11 10.26
CA GLY A 315 -2.79 15.46 10.37
C GLY A 315 -3.82 16.43 10.97
N GLY A 316 -5.03 15.95 11.27
CA GLY A 316 -6.09 16.81 11.81
C GLY A 316 -5.71 17.50 13.14
N GLY A 317 -4.97 16.81 13.99
CA GLY A 317 -4.54 17.31 15.31
C GLY A 317 -3.24 18.08 15.31
N SER A 318 -2.61 18.33 14.16
CA SER A 318 -1.37 19.10 14.11
C SER A 318 -1.56 20.47 14.74
N MET A 319 -0.69 20.79 15.71
CA MET A 319 -0.71 22.05 16.45
C MET A 319 -0.05 23.16 15.65
N ILE A 320 -0.41 24.41 15.96
CA ILE A 320 0.10 25.57 15.23
C ILE A 320 1.37 26.08 15.90
N GLU A 321 2.49 26.12 15.18
CA GLU A 321 3.74 26.65 15.69
C GLU A 321 3.68 28.18 15.78
N LEU A 322 4.13 28.71 16.91
CA LEU A 322 4.17 30.13 17.21
C LEU A 322 5.59 30.67 17.26
N LYS A 323 5.72 31.90 16.76
CA LYS A 323 6.88 32.76 17.01
C LYS A 323 6.38 34.18 17.26
N ASP A 324 6.82 34.77 18.37
CA ASP A 324 6.43 36.13 18.78
C ASP A 324 4.89 36.31 18.81
N GLY A 325 4.17 35.27 19.25
CA GLY A 325 2.70 35.26 19.35
C GLY A 325 1.96 35.09 18.02
N LYS A 326 2.65 34.84 16.91
CA LYS A 326 2.06 34.66 15.56
C LYS A 326 2.31 33.26 15.04
N ALA A 327 1.37 32.74 14.24
CA ALA A 327 1.54 31.47 13.55
C ALA A 327 2.66 31.56 12.50
N VAL A 328 3.59 30.62 12.51
CA VAL A 328 4.71 30.54 11.55
C VAL A 328 4.82 29.20 10.83
N ASP A 329 4.26 28.13 11.40
CA ASP A 329 4.23 26.80 10.80
C ASP A 329 3.09 25.95 11.41
N THR A 330 2.86 24.75 10.87
CA THR A 330 1.89 23.76 11.36
C THR A 330 2.59 22.43 11.59
N GLY A 331 2.36 21.77 12.73
CA GLY A 331 3.03 20.53 13.11
C GLY A 331 4.53 20.72 13.41
N PRO A 332 5.34 19.63 13.48
CA PRO A 332 4.91 18.23 13.42
C PRO A 332 4.23 17.74 14.69
N ARG A 333 4.23 18.53 15.78
CA ARG A 333 3.51 18.15 17.01
C ARG A 333 2.00 18.16 16.81
N SER A 334 1.34 17.23 17.49
CA SER A 334 -0.11 17.06 17.48
C SER A 334 -0.64 17.11 18.91
N ALA A 335 -1.89 17.51 19.08
CA ALA A 335 -2.49 17.83 20.38
C ALA A 335 -2.39 16.71 21.43
N HIS A 336 -2.46 15.45 20.99
CA HIS A 336 -2.32 14.28 21.88
C HIS A 336 -0.94 14.16 22.56
N ILE A 337 0.14 14.66 21.93
CA ILE A 337 1.47 14.71 22.56
C ILE A 337 1.50 15.76 23.68
N ALA A 338 0.70 16.82 23.56
CA ALA A 338 0.58 17.88 24.54
C ALA A 338 -0.45 17.60 25.64
N ASP A 339 -1.12 16.43 25.60
CA ASP A 339 -2.26 16.09 26.47
C ASP A 339 -3.36 17.17 26.46
N LEU A 340 -3.67 17.68 25.26
CA LEU A 340 -4.67 18.72 25.03
C LEU A 340 -5.80 18.22 24.12
N ASP A 341 -7.02 18.61 24.48
CA ASP A 341 -8.18 18.47 23.62
C ASP A 341 -8.15 19.49 22.47
N TYR A 342 -8.90 19.20 21.41
CA TYR A 342 -9.00 20.06 20.23
C TYR A 342 -10.04 21.13 20.52
N GLU A 343 -9.72 22.37 20.22
CA GLU A 343 -10.64 23.51 20.37
C GLU A 343 -11.93 23.34 19.57
N VAL A 344 -11.84 22.69 18.40
CA VAL A 344 -12.98 22.54 17.49
C VAL A 344 -14.03 21.58 18.01
N TYR A 345 -13.69 20.64 18.88
CA TYR A 345 -14.67 19.70 19.47
C TYR A 345 -15.24 20.18 20.81
N ALA A 346 -14.79 21.33 21.31
CA ALA A 346 -15.35 21.97 22.49
C ALA A 346 -16.73 22.58 22.22
N LYS A 347 -17.50 22.81 23.28
CA LYS A 347 -18.76 23.56 23.15
C LYS A 347 -18.48 25.08 23.15
N PRO A 348 -19.23 25.90 22.40
CA PRO A 348 -19.01 27.34 22.34
C PRO A 348 -19.06 28.06 23.70
N GLU A 349 -19.82 27.53 24.66
CA GLU A 349 -19.92 28.00 26.03
C GLU A 349 -18.74 27.63 26.93
N GLU A 350 -17.90 26.67 26.52
CA GLU A 350 -16.66 26.32 27.22
C GLU A 350 -15.53 27.28 26.86
N ILE A 351 -15.55 27.84 25.65
CA ILE A 351 -14.56 28.81 25.17
C ILE A 351 -14.90 30.22 25.70
N ARG A 352 -14.63 30.47 26.98
CA ARG A 352 -14.89 31.74 27.69
C ARG A 352 -13.61 32.53 27.91
N ASP A 353 -13.60 33.78 27.44
CA ASP A 353 -12.46 34.71 27.48
C ASP A 353 -11.11 34.05 27.14
N PRO A 354 -11.00 33.38 25.97
CA PRO A 354 -9.81 32.62 25.63
C PRO A 354 -8.60 33.55 25.52
N LYS A 355 -7.47 33.13 26.09
CA LYS A 355 -6.17 33.81 25.96
C LYS A 355 -5.21 32.90 25.23
N LEU A 356 -4.51 33.44 24.23
CA LEU A 356 -3.44 32.71 23.56
C LEU A 356 -2.28 32.50 24.55
N VAL A 357 -1.87 31.25 24.69
CA VAL A 357 -0.70 30.83 25.48
C VAL A 357 0.14 29.91 24.60
N SER A 358 1.47 29.93 24.78
CA SER A 358 2.35 28.96 24.14
C SER A 358 2.65 27.78 25.06
N ILE A 359 2.82 26.61 24.45
CA ILE A 359 3.29 25.38 25.11
C ILE A 359 4.45 24.77 24.33
N ARG A 360 5.39 24.12 25.02
CA ARG A 360 6.40 23.25 24.43
C ARG A 360 6.09 21.82 24.88
N PRO A 361 5.48 20.98 24.03
CA PRO A 361 5.05 19.64 24.42
C PRO A 361 6.21 18.80 24.96
N MET A 362 7.38 18.88 24.30
CA MET A 362 8.60 18.19 24.72
C MET A 362 9.77 19.16 24.87
N ALA A 363 10.81 18.72 25.60
CA ALA A 363 12.06 19.46 25.71
C ALA A 363 12.70 19.67 24.33
N GLY A 364 12.97 20.93 23.97
CA GLY A 364 13.54 21.31 22.68
C GLY A 364 12.52 21.59 21.58
N ASP A 365 11.22 21.34 21.81
CA ASP A 365 10.18 21.71 20.85
C ASP A 365 10.07 23.24 20.69
N PRO A 366 9.63 23.73 19.51
CA PRO A 366 9.21 25.11 19.36
C PRO A 366 7.93 25.36 20.17
N GLU A 367 7.51 26.63 20.20
CA GLU A 367 6.29 27.02 20.89
C GLU A 367 5.08 26.69 20.02
N TYR A 368 4.06 26.09 20.61
CA TYR A 368 2.81 25.76 19.96
C TYR A 368 1.64 26.51 20.57
N ALA A 369 0.65 26.84 19.75
CA ALA A 369 -0.52 27.58 20.15
C ALA A 369 -1.50 26.72 20.95
N MET A 370 -1.85 27.20 22.14
CA MET A 370 -3.03 26.76 22.88
C MET A 370 -3.81 27.97 23.37
N ILE A 371 -5.06 27.74 23.77
CA ILE A 371 -5.84 28.72 24.52
C ILE A 371 -6.04 28.25 25.95
N GLU A 372 -6.06 29.21 26.87
CA GLU A 372 -6.53 29.02 28.23
C GLU A 372 -7.80 29.86 28.44
N CYS A 373 -8.88 29.19 28.83
CA CYS A 373 -10.17 29.82 29.10
C CYS A 373 -10.26 30.32 30.54
N ALA A 374 -11.22 31.20 30.84
CA ALA A 374 -11.40 31.78 32.18
C ALA A 374 -11.63 30.75 33.30
N ASP A 375 -12.15 29.56 32.96
CA ASP A 375 -12.37 28.44 33.89
C ASP A 375 -11.15 27.52 34.02
N GLY A 376 -10.01 27.88 33.41
CA GLY A 376 -8.75 27.14 33.44
C GLY A 376 -8.67 25.99 32.44
N LYS A 377 -9.73 25.70 31.66
CA LYS A 377 -9.67 24.70 30.60
C LYS A 377 -8.72 25.14 29.48
N LYS A 378 -7.98 24.17 28.94
CA LYS A 378 -6.99 24.38 27.90
C LYS A 378 -7.31 23.57 26.66
N TYR A 379 -7.13 24.18 25.51
CA TYR A 379 -7.36 23.55 24.21
C TYR A 379 -6.22 23.88 23.26
N ALA A 380 -5.78 22.89 22.49
CA ALA A 380 -4.84 23.12 21.40
C ALA A 380 -5.55 23.85 20.24
N LEU A 381 -4.86 24.77 19.56
CA LEU A 381 -5.30 25.21 18.23
C LEU A 381 -4.78 24.19 17.20
N THR A 382 -5.69 23.65 16.40
CA THR A 382 -5.43 22.49 15.55
C THR A 382 -5.74 22.75 14.08
N LEU A 383 -5.16 21.93 13.21
CA LEU A 383 -5.47 21.98 11.78
C LEU A 383 -6.94 21.68 11.48
N SER A 384 -7.57 20.78 12.24
CA SER A 384 -9.03 20.53 12.16
C SER A 384 -9.84 21.78 12.50
N GLY A 385 -9.43 22.57 13.50
CA GLY A 385 -10.05 23.86 13.78
C GLY A 385 -9.90 24.85 12.64
N ALA A 386 -8.71 24.98 12.08
CA ALA A 386 -8.45 25.83 10.91
C ALA A 386 -9.34 25.45 9.71
N ALA A 387 -9.45 24.14 9.42
CA ALA A 387 -10.23 23.63 8.29
C ALA A 387 -11.74 23.83 8.48
N ASN A 388 -12.26 23.66 9.70
CA ASN A 388 -13.65 23.96 10.04
C ASN A 388 -13.95 25.47 9.92
N ILE A 389 -13.04 26.34 10.39
CA ILE A 389 -13.18 27.80 10.27
C ILE A 389 -13.24 28.23 8.79
N ALA A 390 -12.38 27.65 7.95
CA ALA A 390 -12.31 27.95 6.53
C ALA A 390 -13.44 27.32 5.70
N GLY A 391 -14.27 26.44 6.30
CA GLY A 391 -15.42 25.82 5.65
C GLY A 391 -15.09 24.65 4.73
N TYR A 392 -13.90 24.04 4.87
CA TYR A 392 -13.53 22.83 4.10
C TYR A 392 -14.16 21.56 4.65
N VAL A 393 -14.43 21.53 5.96
CA VAL A 393 -15.04 20.39 6.65
C VAL A 393 -16.55 20.60 6.71
N LYS A 394 -17.32 19.62 6.21
CA LYS A 394 -18.78 19.66 6.12
C LYS A 394 -19.43 18.86 7.25
N PRO A 395 -20.70 19.10 7.61
CA PRO A 395 -21.39 18.40 8.70
C PRO A 395 -21.39 16.87 8.63
N GLU A 396 -21.33 16.31 7.41
CA GLU A 396 -21.25 14.88 7.16
C GLU A 396 -19.85 14.27 7.36
N ASP A 397 -18.81 15.10 7.42
CA ASP A 397 -17.44 14.65 7.59
C ASP A 397 -17.15 14.31 9.06
N TYR A 398 -16.37 13.26 9.28
CA TYR A 398 -15.97 12.84 10.62
C TYR A 398 -15.22 13.91 11.41
N ALA A 399 -14.43 14.76 10.72
CA ALA A 399 -13.67 15.84 11.34
C ALA A 399 -14.52 17.08 11.67
N TYR A 400 -15.83 17.05 11.43
CA TYR A 400 -16.71 18.18 11.69
C TYR A 400 -16.84 18.39 13.19
N GLY A 401 -16.45 19.57 13.65
CA GLY A 401 -16.66 19.98 15.03
C GLY A 401 -17.60 21.17 15.10
N ASN A 402 -17.31 22.10 15.99
CA ASN A 402 -18.07 23.31 16.22
C ASN A 402 -17.30 24.54 15.67
N PRO A 403 -17.68 25.06 14.49
CA PRO A 403 -17.03 26.23 13.91
C PRO A 403 -17.11 27.48 14.79
N GLU A 404 -18.15 27.65 15.60
CA GLU A 404 -18.27 28.80 16.50
C GLU A 404 -17.26 28.72 17.65
N ALA A 405 -17.12 27.54 18.26
CA ALA A 405 -16.12 27.30 19.30
C ALA A 405 -14.70 27.54 18.75
N ALA A 406 -14.41 26.99 17.56
CA ALA A 406 -13.13 27.22 16.88
C ALA A 406 -12.89 28.71 16.60
N LYS A 407 -13.88 29.45 16.09
CA LYS A 407 -13.74 30.89 15.83
C LYS A 407 -13.45 31.70 17.09
N LYS A 408 -14.11 31.38 18.22
CA LYS A 408 -13.82 32.00 19.51
C LYS A 408 -12.39 31.69 19.97
N ALA A 409 -11.98 30.42 19.87
CA ALA A 409 -10.66 29.96 20.27
C ALA A 409 -9.53 30.58 19.43
N TRP A 410 -9.78 30.80 18.15
CA TRP A 410 -8.79 31.37 17.22
C TRP A 410 -8.70 32.90 17.26
N LYS A 411 -9.67 33.58 17.87
CA LYS A 411 -9.71 35.05 17.94
C LYS A 411 -8.43 35.66 18.54
N PRO A 412 -7.88 35.19 19.66
CA PRO A 412 -6.63 35.73 20.21
C PRO A 412 -5.41 35.56 19.28
N LEU A 413 -5.31 34.44 18.56
CA LEU A 413 -4.24 34.22 17.57
C LEU A 413 -4.39 35.20 16.40
N ALA A 414 -5.60 35.35 15.87
CA ALA A 414 -5.89 36.25 14.77
C ALA A 414 -5.59 37.71 15.14
N ASP A 415 -5.92 38.12 16.37
CA ASP A 415 -5.62 39.45 16.92
C ASP A 415 -4.12 39.71 17.00
N ASN A 416 -3.33 38.74 17.49
CA ASN A 416 -1.87 38.84 17.50
C ASN A 416 -1.26 38.93 16.09
N MET A 417 -1.88 38.26 15.11
CA MET A 417 -1.46 38.30 13.71
C MET A 417 -1.92 39.59 12.99
N GLY A 418 -2.90 40.31 13.54
CA GLY A 418 -3.47 41.52 12.93
C GLY A 418 -4.39 41.22 11.74
N VAL A 419 -5.03 40.05 11.71
CA VAL A 419 -5.88 39.59 10.60
C VAL A 419 -7.23 39.05 11.11
N SER A 420 -8.16 38.73 10.22
CA SER A 420 -9.39 38.02 10.62
C SER A 420 -9.09 36.57 11.01
N VAL A 421 -10.02 35.95 11.73
CA VAL A 421 -9.93 34.54 12.13
C VAL A 421 -9.84 33.62 10.92
N GLU A 422 -10.63 33.90 9.88
CA GLU A 422 -10.61 33.16 8.62
C GLU A 422 -9.28 33.32 7.88
N ALA A 423 -8.67 34.50 7.90
CA ALA A 423 -7.36 34.74 7.29
C ALA A 423 -6.24 34.03 8.06
N ALA A 424 -6.29 34.01 9.39
CA ALA A 424 -5.36 33.25 10.22
C ALA A 424 -5.46 31.74 9.93
N ALA A 425 -6.68 31.20 9.89
CA ALA A 425 -6.93 29.80 9.54
C ALA A 425 -6.40 29.46 8.15
N LYS A 426 -6.65 30.30 7.14
CA LYS A 426 -6.13 30.10 5.78
C LYS A 426 -4.60 30.13 5.71
N ALA A 427 -3.94 31.00 6.48
CA ALA A 427 -2.47 31.03 6.54
C ALA A 427 -1.90 29.71 7.10
N VAL A 428 -2.49 29.20 8.18
CA VAL A 428 -2.11 27.93 8.80
C VAL A 428 -2.31 26.73 7.87
N LEU A 429 -3.45 26.70 7.15
CA LEU A 429 -3.71 25.68 6.14
C LEU A 429 -2.65 25.75 5.01
N GLY A 430 -2.18 26.95 4.65
CA GLY A 430 -1.08 27.14 3.71
C GLY A 430 0.23 26.49 4.16
N PHE A 431 0.59 26.60 5.44
CA PHE A 431 1.79 25.94 6.00
C PHE A 431 1.69 24.41 5.93
N ALA A 432 0.51 23.86 6.25
CA ALA A 432 0.24 22.43 6.14
C ALA A 432 0.31 21.95 4.68
N ALA A 433 -0.33 22.68 3.75
CA ALA A 433 -0.33 22.36 2.33
C ALA A 433 1.09 22.39 1.73
N ALA A 434 1.96 23.31 2.15
CA ALA A 434 3.34 23.38 1.67
C ALA A 434 4.14 22.09 1.96
N LYS A 435 3.87 21.41 3.08
CA LYS A 435 4.54 20.16 3.45
C LYS A 435 4.02 18.97 2.66
N ASN A 436 2.69 18.81 2.59
CA ASN A 436 2.07 17.70 1.85
C ASN A 436 2.24 17.81 0.33
N SER A 437 2.17 19.03 -0.22
CA SER A 437 2.29 19.27 -1.67
C SER A 437 3.65 18.87 -2.23
N LYS A 438 4.73 19.01 -1.44
CA LYS A 438 6.06 18.57 -1.85
C LYS A 438 6.08 17.08 -2.17
N VAL A 439 5.55 16.25 -1.27
CA VAL A 439 5.49 14.79 -1.43
C VAL A 439 4.55 14.40 -2.56
N ALA A 440 3.35 14.98 -2.62
CA ALA A 440 2.41 14.70 -3.70
C ALA A 440 2.98 15.05 -5.09
N ALA A 441 3.67 16.20 -5.22
CA ALA A 441 4.31 16.59 -6.47
C ALA A 441 5.50 15.69 -6.84
N GLU A 442 6.29 15.23 -5.86
CA GLU A 442 7.38 14.27 -6.07
C GLU A 442 6.84 12.93 -6.60
N LEU A 443 5.79 12.38 -5.99
CA LEU A 443 5.13 11.14 -6.44
C LEU A 443 4.53 11.29 -7.84
N MET A 444 3.76 12.36 -8.09
CA MET A 444 3.17 12.61 -9.40
C MET A 444 4.22 12.72 -10.51
N LYS A 445 5.36 13.35 -10.21
CA LYS A 445 6.48 13.45 -11.15
C LYS A 445 7.16 12.09 -11.36
N MET A 446 7.45 11.37 -10.28
CA MET A 446 8.14 10.08 -10.32
C MET A 446 7.37 9.06 -11.16
N TYR A 447 6.04 9.08 -11.04
CA TYR A 447 5.16 8.16 -11.72
C TYR A 447 4.47 8.74 -12.95
N GLU A 448 4.93 9.89 -13.46
CA GLU A 448 4.45 10.48 -14.71
C GLU A 448 2.91 10.59 -14.77
N MET A 449 2.32 11.11 -13.69
CA MET A 449 0.87 11.29 -13.57
C MET A 449 0.43 12.54 -14.33
N ASP A 450 -0.68 12.48 -15.09
CA ASP A 450 -1.23 13.68 -15.74
C ASP A 450 -1.92 14.58 -14.69
N PRO A 451 -1.40 15.79 -14.41
CA PRO A 451 -1.95 16.64 -13.37
C PRO A 451 -3.41 17.03 -13.59
N ARG A 452 -3.90 17.01 -14.84
CA ARG A 452 -5.26 17.44 -15.19
C ARG A 452 -6.32 16.40 -14.81
N THR A 453 -5.95 15.13 -14.86
CA THR A 453 -6.87 14.02 -14.61
C THR A 453 -6.66 13.40 -13.24
N THR A 454 -5.46 13.55 -12.67
CA THR A 454 -5.12 13.10 -11.31
C THR A 454 -6.05 13.74 -10.28
N ILE A 455 -6.72 12.89 -9.50
CA ILE A 455 -7.59 13.28 -8.39
C ILE A 455 -6.90 13.00 -7.05
N PHE A 456 -7.16 13.86 -6.06
CA PHE A 456 -6.74 13.63 -4.67
C PHE A 456 -7.87 12.96 -3.90
N VAL A 457 -7.59 11.82 -3.27
CA VAL A 457 -8.58 11.06 -2.50
C VAL A 457 -8.16 11.02 -1.04
N GLY A 458 -9.01 11.53 -0.16
CA GLY A 458 -8.76 11.53 1.28
C GLY A 458 -9.40 10.36 2.01
N GLY A 459 -8.58 9.56 2.70
CA GLY A 459 -8.98 8.53 3.64
C GLY A 459 -8.63 8.90 5.08
N GLY A 460 -9.17 8.16 6.05
CA GLY A 460 -8.96 8.41 7.48
C GLY A 460 -9.87 9.49 8.07
N GLY A 461 -9.94 9.55 9.40
CA GLY A 461 -10.81 10.49 10.12
C GLY A 461 -10.42 11.96 9.93
N GLY A 462 -9.15 12.26 9.62
CA GLY A 462 -8.65 13.61 9.39
C GLY A 462 -8.77 14.09 7.94
N ALA A 463 -9.29 13.28 7.02
CA ALA A 463 -9.24 13.51 5.57
C ALA A 463 -9.73 14.91 5.17
N ALA A 464 -10.91 15.29 5.66
CA ALA A 464 -11.54 16.58 5.37
C ALA A 464 -10.75 17.78 5.92
N SER A 465 -9.90 17.58 6.93
CA SER A 465 -9.05 18.65 7.48
C SER A 465 -7.84 18.97 6.58
N VAL A 466 -7.40 18.02 5.74
CA VAL A 466 -6.16 18.13 4.96
C VAL A 466 -6.39 18.20 3.46
N VAL A 467 -7.15 17.26 2.90
CA VAL A 467 -7.17 17.03 1.46
C VAL A 467 -7.84 18.14 0.65
N PRO A 468 -8.99 18.72 1.06
CA PRO A 468 -9.67 19.74 0.26
C PRO A 468 -8.83 20.99 0.01
N HIS A 469 -8.20 21.54 1.06
CA HIS A 469 -7.39 22.76 0.95
C HIS A 469 -6.06 22.50 0.24
N LEU A 470 -5.47 21.31 0.41
CA LEU A 470 -4.27 20.88 -0.33
C LEU A 470 -4.57 20.80 -1.83
N ALA A 471 -5.68 20.17 -2.20
CA ALA A 471 -6.10 20.03 -3.59
C ALA A 471 -6.38 21.39 -4.23
N GLU A 472 -7.05 22.31 -3.52
CA GLU A 472 -7.23 23.68 -3.98
C GLU A 472 -5.88 24.40 -4.20
N THR A 473 -4.95 24.26 -3.24
CA THR A 473 -3.61 24.86 -3.32
C THR A 473 -2.83 24.36 -4.55
N MET A 474 -2.99 23.09 -4.89
CA MET A 474 -2.30 22.46 -6.03
C MET A 474 -3.11 22.51 -7.34
N GLY A 475 -4.36 23.00 -7.33
CA GLY A 475 -5.22 23.07 -8.51
C GLY A 475 -5.79 21.71 -8.97
N HIS A 476 -6.02 20.78 -8.04
CA HIS A 476 -6.54 19.44 -8.31
C HIS A 476 -7.99 19.26 -7.89
N ARG A 477 -8.67 18.33 -8.59
CA ARG A 477 -9.94 17.77 -8.10
C ARG A 477 -9.65 16.92 -6.86
N HIS A 478 -10.61 16.89 -5.94
CA HIS A 478 -10.54 16.01 -4.79
C HIS A 478 -11.88 15.39 -4.45
N ARG A 479 -11.83 14.33 -3.65
CA ARG A 479 -12.99 13.79 -2.92
C ARG A 479 -12.52 13.15 -1.62
N ILE A 480 -13.43 13.08 -0.64
CA ILE A 480 -13.25 12.27 0.56
C ILE A 480 -13.80 10.87 0.27
N ALA A 481 -13.07 9.83 0.65
CA ALA A 481 -13.48 8.45 0.45
C ALA A 481 -14.80 8.16 1.18
N ARG A 482 -15.62 7.27 0.62
CA ARG A 482 -16.81 6.75 1.30
C ARG A 482 -16.34 6.03 2.56
N ASN A 483 -17.00 6.30 3.68
CA ASN A 483 -16.62 5.74 4.98
C ASN A 483 -15.13 5.99 5.34
N ALA A 484 -14.60 7.17 4.97
CA ALA A 484 -13.20 7.53 5.16
C ALA A 484 -12.59 7.14 6.53
N PRO A 485 -13.28 7.29 7.69
CA PRO A 485 -12.70 6.93 8.99
C PRO A 485 -12.30 5.47 9.15
N VAL A 486 -12.87 4.57 8.35
CA VAL A 486 -12.63 3.11 8.42
C VAL A 486 -12.16 2.53 7.08
N ILE A 487 -11.71 3.39 6.15
CA ILE A 487 -11.30 2.96 4.79
C ILE A 487 -10.20 1.91 4.80
N SER A 488 -9.28 1.99 5.75
CA SER A 488 -8.16 1.04 5.89
C SER A 488 -8.68 -0.32 6.33
N THR A 489 -9.59 -0.37 7.30
CA THR A 489 -10.27 -1.60 7.72
C THR A 489 -11.12 -2.20 6.59
N ILE A 490 -11.77 -1.36 5.76
CA ILE A 490 -12.44 -1.81 4.53
C ILE A 490 -11.43 -2.42 3.55
N GLY A 491 -10.28 -1.78 3.39
CA GLY A 491 -9.19 -2.33 2.59
C GLY A 491 -8.72 -3.69 3.06
N VAL A 492 -8.60 -3.91 4.38
CA VAL A 492 -8.31 -5.24 4.95
C VAL A 492 -9.37 -6.26 4.54
N ALA A 493 -10.66 -5.92 4.62
CA ALA A 493 -11.76 -6.83 4.27
C ALA A 493 -11.85 -7.17 2.77
N LEU A 494 -11.37 -6.27 1.91
CA LEU A 494 -11.43 -6.40 0.45
C LEU A 494 -10.13 -6.94 -0.16
N ALA A 495 -9.02 -6.91 0.59
CA ALA A 495 -7.71 -7.29 0.11
C ALA A 495 -7.69 -8.69 -0.50
N MET A 496 -6.90 -8.83 -1.55
CA MET A 496 -6.72 -10.07 -2.31
C MET A 496 -5.40 -10.73 -1.93
N VAL A 497 -5.33 -12.04 -2.11
CA VAL A 497 -4.06 -12.76 -2.03
C VAL A 497 -3.14 -12.18 -3.07
N ARG A 498 -1.94 -11.79 -2.65
CA ARG A 498 -0.92 -11.24 -3.54
C ARG A 498 0.39 -11.94 -3.25
N ASP A 499 1.13 -12.31 -4.29
CA ASP A 499 2.53 -12.69 -4.14
C ASP A 499 3.37 -12.16 -5.31
N MET A 500 4.67 -12.06 -5.08
CA MET A 500 5.63 -11.51 -6.02
C MET A 500 6.87 -12.37 -6.08
N VAL A 501 7.32 -12.63 -7.31
CA VAL A 501 8.58 -13.30 -7.60
C VAL A 501 9.44 -12.37 -8.41
N GLU A 502 10.71 -12.22 -8.00
CA GLU A 502 11.70 -11.42 -8.71
C GLU A 502 12.97 -12.21 -8.91
N ARG A 503 13.50 -12.24 -10.13
CA ARG A 503 14.79 -12.88 -10.42
C ARG A 503 15.74 -11.92 -11.14
N SER A 504 17.02 -12.03 -10.79
CA SER A 504 18.09 -11.36 -11.52
C SER A 504 18.37 -12.12 -12.81
N VAL A 505 17.95 -11.58 -13.95
CA VAL A 505 18.14 -12.19 -15.27
C VAL A 505 18.75 -11.15 -16.21
N THR A 506 19.97 -11.40 -16.65
CA THR A 506 20.62 -10.57 -17.68
C THR A 506 20.08 -10.93 -19.05
N ASN A 507 19.55 -9.96 -19.79
CA ASN A 507 18.93 -10.17 -21.12
C ASN A 507 17.89 -11.31 -21.12
N PRO A 508 16.76 -11.16 -20.40
CA PRO A 508 15.81 -12.24 -20.18
C PRO A 508 15.25 -12.82 -21.49
N THR A 509 15.28 -14.15 -21.58
CA THR A 509 14.64 -14.89 -22.66
C THR A 509 13.13 -15.00 -22.43
N GLN A 510 12.40 -15.51 -23.41
CA GLN A 510 10.97 -15.79 -23.27
C GLN A 510 10.71 -16.83 -22.18
N ASP A 511 11.56 -17.87 -22.11
CA ASP A 511 11.43 -18.94 -21.14
C ASP A 511 11.66 -18.43 -19.71
N ASP A 512 12.59 -17.50 -19.51
CA ASP A 512 12.82 -16.86 -18.21
C ASP A 512 11.57 -16.08 -17.74
N ILE A 513 10.97 -15.29 -18.64
CA ILE A 513 9.76 -14.50 -18.35
C ILE A 513 8.58 -15.43 -18.00
N ILE A 514 8.40 -16.51 -18.76
CA ILE A 514 7.34 -17.49 -18.52
C ILE A 514 7.58 -18.27 -17.23
N ALA A 515 8.84 -18.61 -16.91
CA ALA A 515 9.19 -19.30 -15.67
C ALA A 515 8.86 -18.44 -14.45
N VAL A 516 9.27 -17.17 -14.45
CA VAL A 516 8.97 -16.23 -13.35
C VAL A 516 7.47 -16.00 -13.22
N ARG A 517 6.74 -15.89 -14.33
CA ARG A 517 5.26 -15.82 -14.34
C ARG A 517 4.63 -17.03 -13.66
N ARG A 518 5.03 -18.25 -14.03
CA ARG A 518 4.50 -19.51 -13.49
C ARG A 518 4.81 -19.66 -12.00
N GLU A 519 6.01 -19.26 -11.59
CA GLU A 519 6.43 -19.29 -10.18
C GLU A 519 5.53 -18.36 -9.34
N ALA A 520 5.25 -17.14 -9.82
CA ALA A 520 4.33 -16.22 -9.14
C ALA A 520 2.89 -16.75 -9.05
N GLU A 521 2.39 -17.39 -10.12
CA GLU A 521 1.08 -18.06 -10.13
C GLU A 521 0.99 -19.13 -9.04
N GLN A 522 1.99 -20.01 -8.97
CA GLN A 522 2.06 -21.09 -7.99
C GLN A 522 2.15 -20.54 -6.57
N ALA A 523 2.93 -19.49 -6.35
CA ALA A 523 3.06 -18.82 -5.06
C ALA A 523 1.71 -18.24 -4.58
N ALA A 524 0.95 -17.59 -5.48
CA ALA A 524 -0.38 -17.09 -5.14
C ALA A 524 -1.36 -18.23 -4.79
N ILE A 525 -1.33 -19.35 -5.52
CA ILE A 525 -2.17 -20.53 -5.24
C ILE A 525 -1.82 -21.12 -3.86
N GLN A 526 -0.53 -21.28 -3.57
CA GLN A 526 -0.06 -21.77 -2.26
C GLN A 526 -0.51 -20.85 -1.13
N ASN A 527 -0.57 -19.53 -1.40
CA ASN A 527 -1.10 -18.53 -0.48
C ASN A 527 -2.62 -18.42 -0.44
N GLY A 528 -3.34 -19.37 -1.05
CA GLY A 528 -4.78 -19.53 -0.94
C GLY A 528 -5.59 -18.85 -2.03
N ALA A 529 -4.96 -18.32 -3.09
CA ALA A 529 -5.69 -17.77 -4.24
C ALA A 529 -6.39 -18.88 -5.04
N ALA A 530 -7.64 -18.64 -5.41
CA ALA A 530 -8.39 -19.51 -6.29
C ALA A 530 -7.89 -19.36 -7.74
N LEU A 531 -7.49 -20.47 -8.38
CA LEU A 531 -6.86 -20.49 -9.72
C LEU A 531 -7.57 -19.62 -10.76
N GLY A 532 -8.90 -19.70 -10.86
CA GLY A 532 -9.69 -18.95 -11.83
C GLY A 532 -9.80 -17.44 -11.57
N THR A 533 -9.20 -16.94 -10.49
CA THR A 533 -9.26 -15.52 -10.08
C THR A 533 -7.91 -14.82 -10.17
N ILE A 534 -6.84 -15.53 -10.53
CA ILE A 534 -5.48 -15.02 -10.49
C ILE A 534 -5.22 -14.16 -11.74
N GLU A 535 -4.81 -12.92 -11.50
CA GLU A 535 -4.26 -12.02 -12.50
C GLU A 535 -2.76 -11.87 -12.25
N ILE A 536 -1.97 -11.96 -13.33
CA ILE A 536 -0.51 -11.87 -13.25
C ILE A 536 -0.04 -10.71 -14.11
N GLN A 537 0.82 -9.88 -13.53
CA GLN A 537 1.55 -8.84 -14.21
C GLN A 537 3.02 -9.20 -14.23
N VAL A 538 3.67 -9.04 -15.39
CA VAL A 538 5.12 -9.23 -15.53
C VAL A 538 5.79 -7.92 -15.90
N GLU A 539 6.82 -7.55 -15.16
CA GLU A 539 7.64 -6.35 -15.35
C GLU A 539 9.09 -6.75 -15.62
N VAL A 540 9.72 -6.10 -16.60
CA VAL A 540 11.13 -6.32 -16.93
C VAL A 540 11.89 -5.01 -16.72
N ASP A 541 12.72 -4.96 -15.68
CA ASP A 541 13.64 -3.85 -15.41
C ASP A 541 15.02 -4.18 -15.97
N THR A 542 15.33 -3.55 -17.09
CA THR A 542 16.52 -3.83 -17.89
C THR A 542 17.74 -3.10 -17.35
N GLN A 543 17.54 -2.02 -16.60
CA GLN A 543 18.63 -1.30 -15.95
C GLN A 543 19.16 -2.09 -14.75
N ARG A 544 18.26 -2.80 -14.06
CA ARG A 544 18.60 -3.64 -12.90
C ARG A 544 18.78 -5.12 -13.23
N ASN A 545 18.50 -5.52 -14.47
CA ASN A 545 18.47 -6.92 -14.90
C ASN A 545 17.51 -7.75 -14.02
N ILE A 546 16.29 -7.27 -13.80
CA ILE A 546 15.28 -7.93 -12.96
C ILE A 546 14.06 -8.27 -13.82
N VAL A 547 13.59 -9.51 -13.71
CA VAL A 547 12.25 -9.91 -14.14
C VAL A 547 11.41 -10.10 -12.89
N ARG A 548 10.27 -9.41 -12.84
CA ARG A 548 9.32 -9.44 -11.72
C ARG A 548 7.98 -9.93 -12.23
N ALA A 549 7.36 -10.88 -11.54
CA ALA A 549 5.96 -11.23 -11.73
C ALA A 549 5.19 -11.02 -10.43
N ILE A 550 4.03 -10.36 -10.53
CA ILE A 550 3.11 -10.09 -9.43
C ILE A 550 1.81 -10.83 -9.73
N ALA A 551 1.45 -11.79 -8.89
CA ALA A 551 0.19 -12.51 -8.99
C ALA A 551 -0.77 -12.00 -7.91
N THR A 552 -2.01 -11.70 -8.29
CA THR A 552 -3.07 -11.24 -7.39
C THR A 552 -4.34 -12.05 -7.64
N GLY A 553 -4.99 -12.56 -6.60
CA GLY A 553 -6.22 -13.36 -6.73
C GLY A 553 -7.08 -13.37 -5.48
N ALA A 554 -8.35 -13.74 -5.62
CA ALA A 554 -9.27 -13.89 -4.49
C ALA A 554 -9.10 -15.26 -3.81
N THR A 555 -9.43 -15.38 -2.53
CA THR A 555 -9.38 -16.66 -1.79
C THR A 555 -10.47 -17.65 -2.20
N GLU A 556 -11.52 -17.17 -2.87
CA GLU A 556 -12.68 -17.95 -3.27
C GLU A 556 -13.09 -17.61 -4.70
N MET A 557 -13.61 -18.61 -5.41
CA MET A 557 -14.23 -18.41 -6.72
C MET A 557 -15.48 -17.56 -6.53
N ARG A 558 -15.46 -16.37 -7.12
CA ARG A 558 -16.62 -15.49 -7.16
C ARG A 558 -17.66 -16.15 -8.04
N SER A 559 -18.88 -16.35 -7.53
CA SER A 559 -20.02 -16.51 -8.42
C SER A 559 -20.17 -15.20 -9.20
N HIS A 560 -19.75 -15.20 -10.45
CA HIS A 560 -19.85 -14.03 -11.32
C HIS A 560 -21.26 -13.44 -11.29
N ASP A 561 -21.31 -12.13 -11.03
CA ASP A 561 -22.35 -11.13 -11.28
C ASP A 561 -23.73 -11.59 -11.73
N ARG A 562 -24.72 -11.25 -10.89
CA ARG A 562 -26.09 -10.98 -11.34
C ARG A 562 -26.79 -9.81 -10.63
N LEU A 563 -26.14 -9.09 -9.71
CA LEU A 563 -26.84 -8.16 -8.81
C LEU A 563 -26.64 -6.66 -9.10
N LYS A 564 -25.62 -6.24 -9.86
CA LYS A 564 -25.45 -4.82 -10.24
C LYS A 564 -25.90 -4.56 -11.69
N LYS A 565 -26.61 -3.44 -11.88
CA LYS A 565 -27.14 -2.97 -13.17
C LYS A 565 -25.96 -2.56 -14.06
N GLU A 566 -25.81 -3.22 -15.21
CA GLU A 566 -24.87 -2.78 -16.23
C GLU A 566 -25.27 -1.41 -16.78
N LEU A 567 -24.29 -0.52 -16.92
CA LEU A 567 -24.50 0.80 -17.50
C LEU A 567 -24.74 0.69 -19.00
N SER A 568 -25.67 1.50 -19.48
CA SER A 568 -25.89 1.72 -20.91
C SER A 568 -24.69 2.40 -21.56
N GLU A 569 -24.61 2.32 -22.88
CA GLU A 569 -23.56 3.00 -23.66
C GLU A 569 -23.48 4.51 -23.37
N ALA A 570 -24.63 5.17 -23.25
CA ALA A 570 -24.68 6.60 -22.94
C ALA A 570 -24.12 6.90 -21.54
N GLU A 571 -24.39 6.04 -20.55
CA GLU A 571 -23.87 6.16 -19.19
C GLU A 571 -22.33 5.93 -19.17
N LEU A 572 -21.81 4.94 -19.91
CA LEU A 572 -20.36 4.71 -20.02
C LEU A 572 -19.63 5.91 -20.66
N ILE A 573 -20.20 6.48 -21.72
CA ILE A 573 -19.64 7.67 -22.37
C ILE A 573 -19.70 8.88 -21.42
N GLN A 574 -20.76 9.01 -20.62
CA GLN A 574 -20.89 10.09 -19.64
C GLN A 574 -19.81 10.01 -18.55
N GLU A 575 -19.48 8.81 -18.06
CA GLU A 575 -18.39 8.61 -17.09
C GLU A 575 -17.03 8.98 -17.69
N ALA A 576 -16.74 8.53 -18.92
CA ALA A 576 -15.53 8.89 -19.64
C ALA A 576 -15.41 10.42 -19.84
N ALA A 577 -16.51 11.06 -20.22
CA ALA A 577 -16.59 12.50 -20.48
C ALA A 577 -16.37 13.32 -19.20
N SER A 578 -16.96 12.91 -18.08
CA SER A 578 -16.76 13.51 -16.76
C SER A 578 -15.30 13.41 -16.30
N ASN A 579 -14.67 12.25 -16.50
CA ASN A 579 -13.26 12.08 -16.16
C ASN A 579 -12.35 12.99 -17.02
N LEU A 580 -12.58 13.06 -18.32
CA LEU A 580 -11.80 13.85 -19.29
C LEU A 580 -12.12 15.35 -19.29
N ALA A 581 -13.18 15.77 -18.58
CA ALA A 581 -13.74 17.12 -18.66
C ALA A 581 -14.07 17.55 -20.11
N MET A 582 -14.72 16.66 -20.85
CA MET A 582 -15.14 16.84 -22.25
C MET A 582 -16.67 16.65 -22.40
N ASN A 583 -17.26 17.07 -23.52
CA ASN A 583 -18.67 16.79 -23.76
C ASN A 583 -18.88 15.34 -24.22
N PRO A 584 -19.91 14.62 -23.74
CA PRO A 584 -20.21 13.24 -24.16
C PRO A 584 -20.31 13.06 -25.68
N SER A 585 -20.78 14.07 -26.41
CA SER A 585 -20.91 14.04 -27.89
C SER A 585 -19.57 14.01 -28.63
N GLU A 586 -18.46 14.33 -27.95
CA GLU A 586 -17.10 14.32 -28.51
C GLU A 586 -16.41 12.96 -28.34
N LEU A 587 -17.04 12.04 -27.61
CA LEU A 587 -16.52 10.73 -27.27
C LEU A 587 -17.25 9.64 -28.07
N LYS A 588 -16.55 8.55 -28.35
CA LYS A 588 -17.10 7.34 -28.98
C LYS A 588 -16.49 6.08 -28.38
N ILE A 589 -17.22 4.98 -28.45
CA ILE A 589 -16.68 3.66 -28.13
C ILE A 589 -16.02 3.09 -29.39
N GLU A 590 -14.70 2.91 -29.32
CA GLU A 590 -13.89 2.42 -30.44
C GLU A 590 -13.88 0.89 -30.53
N ALA A 591 -13.93 0.21 -29.38
CA ALA A 591 -13.88 -1.24 -29.28
C ALA A 591 -14.52 -1.75 -27.97
N ARG A 592 -14.94 -3.01 -27.95
CA ARG A 592 -15.61 -3.68 -26.81
C ARG A 592 -15.19 -5.15 -26.67
N THR A 593 -15.31 -5.64 -25.44
CA THR A 593 -15.37 -7.07 -25.09
C THR A 593 -16.71 -7.39 -24.44
N GLY A 594 -16.90 -8.63 -24.00
CA GLY A 594 -18.05 -9.01 -23.17
C GLY A 594 -18.13 -8.31 -21.80
N GLY A 595 -17.11 -7.55 -21.38
CA GLY A 595 -17.09 -6.92 -20.06
C GLY A 595 -16.50 -5.51 -19.98
N MET A 596 -15.91 -4.99 -21.06
CA MET A 596 -15.28 -3.67 -21.08
C MET A 596 -15.49 -2.94 -22.42
N ALA A 597 -15.42 -1.61 -22.38
CA ALA A 597 -15.50 -0.72 -23.53
C ALA A 597 -14.33 0.27 -23.55
N ALA A 598 -13.70 0.43 -24.71
CA ALA A 598 -12.67 1.43 -24.95
C ALA A 598 -13.29 2.71 -25.49
N VAL A 599 -13.46 3.72 -24.64
CA VAL A 599 -13.99 5.04 -25.01
C VAL A 599 -12.83 5.96 -25.40
N THR A 600 -12.92 6.58 -26.57
CA THR A 600 -11.91 7.51 -27.08
C THR A 600 -12.51 8.84 -27.50
N ALA A 601 -11.66 9.87 -27.58
CA ALA A 601 -11.98 11.16 -28.18
C ALA A 601 -10.83 11.63 -29.10
N GLU A 602 -11.07 12.63 -29.95
CA GLU A 602 -10.00 13.39 -30.61
C GLU A 602 -9.83 14.74 -29.91
N LYS A 603 -8.62 15.01 -29.42
CA LYS A 603 -8.27 16.29 -28.79
C LYS A 603 -7.21 17.00 -29.61
N VAL A 604 -7.43 18.29 -29.89
CA VAL A 604 -6.50 19.12 -30.66
C VAL A 604 -6.00 20.27 -29.78
N GLU A 605 -4.75 20.20 -29.34
CA GLU A 605 -4.10 21.27 -28.57
C GLU A 605 -3.32 22.19 -29.51
N LYS A 606 -3.65 23.49 -29.49
CA LYS A 606 -2.88 24.53 -30.20
C LYS A 606 -1.64 24.87 -29.39
N LYS A 607 -0.45 24.53 -29.88
CA LYS A 607 0.83 25.05 -29.42
C LYS A 607 1.25 26.24 -30.29
N LEU A 608 2.21 27.05 -29.82
CA LEU A 608 2.60 28.32 -30.43
C LEU A 608 2.92 28.23 -31.93
N PHE A 609 3.41 27.08 -32.42
CA PHE A 609 3.78 26.86 -33.82
C PHE A 609 3.17 25.61 -34.49
N PHE A 610 2.39 24.77 -33.78
CA PHE A 610 1.78 23.56 -34.35
C PHE A 610 0.56 23.09 -33.55
N ARG A 611 -0.24 22.20 -34.14
CA ARG A 611 -1.36 21.52 -33.45
C ARG A 611 -0.91 20.12 -33.04
N LYS A 612 -0.95 19.80 -31.74
CA LYS A 612 -0.76 18.41 -31.26
C LYS A 612 -2.15 17.76 -31.25
N LYS A 613 -2.33 16.70 -32.03
CA LYS A 613 -3.51 15.83 -31.92
C LYS A 613 -3.21 14.69 -30.96
N THR A 614 -4.13 14.39 -30.07
CA THR A 614 -4.03 13.28 -29.11
C THR A 614 -5.37 12.56 -29.02
N HIS A 615 -5.32 11.26 -28.82
CA HIS A 615 -6.49 10.39 -28.69
C HIS A 615 -6.56 9.83 -27.27
N PRO A 616 -7.12 10.57 -26.29
CA PRO A 616 -7.27 10.04 -24.95
C PRO A 616 -8.18 8.82 -24.94
N LEU A 617 -7.83 7.84 -24.12
CA LEU A 617 -8.54 6.58 -23.94
C LEU A 617 -8.97 6.41 -22.49
N ARG A 618 -10.22 5.98 -22.30
CA ARG A 618 -10.75 5.43 -21.06
C ARG A 618 -11.27 4.02 -21.34
N LEU A 619 -10.62 3.02 -20.77
CA LEU A 619 -11.15 1.65 -20.76
C LEU A 619 -12.08 1.54 -19.55
N ILE A 620 -13.35 1.22 -19.78
CA ILE A 620 -14.40 1.25 -18.74
C ILE A 620 -15.06 -0.13 -18.68
N ASP A 621 -15.28 -0.66 -17.49
CA ASP A 621 -16.06 -1.89 -17.30
C ASP A 621 -17.57 -1.66 -17.40
N SER A 622 -18.35 -2.74 -17.39
CA SER A 622 -19.82 -2.64 -17.49
C SER A 622 -20.49 -1.94 -16.29
N GLU A 623 -19.76 -1.69 -15.20
CA GLU A 623 -20.24 -0.94 -14.03
C GLU A 623 -19.90 0.56 -14.08
N GLY A 624 -19.19 1.03 -15.11
CA GLY A 624 -18.75 2.42 -15.22
C GLY A 624 -17.41 2.74 -14.58
N VAL A 625 -16.67 1.72 -14.13
CA VAL A 625 -15.36 1.91 -13.50
C VAL A 625 -14.31 2.04 -14.60
N ILE A 626 -13.55 3.12 -14.58
CA ILE A 626 -12.41 3.29 -15.47
C ILE A 626 -11.28 2.36 -15.00
N ARG A 627 -10.86 1.40 -15.81
CA ARG A 627 -9.83 0.41 -15.47
C ARG A 627 -8.46 0.75 -16.05
N LEU A 628 -8.40 1.56 -17.11
CA LEU A 628 -7.16 2.04 -17.73
C LEU A 628 -7.35 3.45 -18.31
N GLN A 629 -6.35 4.32 -18.10
CA GLN A 629 -6.35 5.69 -18.60
C GLN A 629 -5.09 5.94 -19.41
N LYS A 630 -5.25 6.43 -20.65
CA LYS A 630 -4.13 6.88 -21.46
C LYS A 630 -4.44 8.24 -22.08
N SER A 631 -3.45 9.12 -22.12
CA SER A 631 -3.55 10.47 -22.70
C SER A 631 -3.51 10.43 -24.23
N ASN A 632 -2.79 9.47 -24.80
CA ASN A 632 -2.77 9.22 -26.24
C ASN A 632 -2.61 7.73 -26.56
N ALA A 633 -3.66 7.09 -27.05
CA ALA A 633 -3.66 5.67 -27.38
C ALA A 633 -4.28 5.37 -28.75
N THR A 634 -3.74 4.33 -29.40
CA THR A 634 -4.34 3.68 -30.56
C THR A 634 -5.11 2.45 -30.09
N VAL A 635 -6.34 2.28 -30.57
CA VAL A 635 -7.24 1.20 -30.16
C VAL A 635 -7.70 0.42 -31.38
N ARG A 636 -7.73 -0.91 -31.28
CA ARG A 636 -8.26 -1.80 -32.33
C ARG A 636 -9.19 -2.84 -31.72
N GLN A 637 -10.37 -3.00 -32.31
CA GLN A 637 -11.20 -4.18 -32.12
C GLN A 637 -10.54 -5.37 -32.81
N SER A 638 -10.42 -6.50 -32.09
CA SER A 638 -9.81 -7.74 -32.55
C SER A 638 -10.59 -8.95 -32.01
N SER A 639 -10.02 -10.14 -32.19
CA SER A 639 -10.48 -11.43 -31.67
C SER A 639 -9.29 -12.33 -31.34
N ILE A 640 -9.50 -13.44 -30.63
CA ILE A 640 -8.45 -14.45 -30.36
C ILE A 640 -7.88 -15.06 -31.66
N SER A 641 -8.65 -15.12 -32.74
CA SER A 641 -8.13 -15.55 -34.04
C SER A 641 -7.25 -14.50 -34.74
N ALA A 642 -7.44 -13.20 -34.45
CA ALA A 642 -6.78 -12.09 -35.15
C ALA A 642 -5.72 -11.35 -34.33
N TRP A 643 -5.62 -11.60 -33.02
CA TRP A 643 -4.80 -10.81 -32.09
C TRP A 643 -3.36 -10.63 -32.56
N LYS A 644 -2.73 -11.69 -33.08
CA LYS A 644 -1.31 -11.67 -33.48
C LYS A 644 -1.07 -10.69 -34.62
N LYS A 645 -2.02 -10.58 -35.56
CA LYS A 645 -1.96 -9.62 -36.66
C LYS A 645 -2.06 -8.19 -36.13
N ASP A 646 -3.01 -7.93 -35.24
CA ASP A 646 -3.22 -6.59 -34.70
C ASP A 646 -2.09 -6.14 -33.76
N VAL A 647 -1.53 -7.05 -32.97
CA VAL A 647 -0.34 -6.79 -32.15
C VAL A 647 0.87 -6.47 -33.00
N ASN A 648 1.15 -7.26 -34.05
CA ASN A 648 2.26 -6.97 -34.96
C ASN A 648 2.09 -5.59 -35.63
N TRP A 649 0.87 -5.25 -36.05
CA TRP A 649 0.58 -3.93 -36.59
C TRP A 649 0.84 -2.81 -35.58
N MET A 650 0.44 -2.98 -34.31
CA MET A 650 0.73 -1.99 -33.26
C MET A 650 2.23 -1.83 -33.02
N LEU A 651 2.99 -2.94 -33.02
CA LEU A 651 4.44 -2.91 -32.88
C LEU A 651 5.08 -2.15 -34.04
N GLU A 652 4.66 -2.40 -35.29
CA GLU A 652 5.18 -1.71 -36.47
C GLU A 652 4.89 -0.20 -36.43
N GLU A 653 3.66 0.20 -36.06
CA GLU A 653 3.21 1.58 -36.13
C GLU A 653 3.72 2.45 -34.97
N LEU A 654 3.87 1.88 -33.78
CA LEU A 654 4.15 2.63 -32.54
C LEU A 654 5.57 2.45 -32.02
N THR A 655 6.38 1.55 -32.60
CA THR A 655 7.80 1.43 -32.21
C THR A 655 8.56 2.69 -32.61
N GLU A 656 9.30 3.23 -31.65
CA GLU A 656 10.13 4.41 -31.88
C GLU A 656 11.59 4.00 -32.04
N TYR A 657 12.24 4.49 -33.09
CA TYR A 657 13.66 4.25 -33.35
C TYR A 657 14.45 5.51 -33.01
N ASN A 658 15.40 5.38 -32.10
CA ASN A 658 16.31 6.45 -31.70
C ASN A 658 17.77 5.98 -31.72
N ASP A 659 18.70 6.89 -31.43
CA ASP A 659 20.15 6.61 -31.44
C ASP A 659 20.56 5.51 -30.43
N GLY A 660 19.72 5.22 -29.44
CA GLY A 660 19.92 4.16 -28.44
C GLY A 660 19.24 2.83 -28.77
N GLY A 661 18.58 2.69 -29.92
CA GLY A 661 17.89 1.48 -30.36
C GLY A 661 16.39 1.68 -30.60
N SER A 662 15.64 0.57 -30.63
CA SER A 662 14.18 0.58 -30.74
C SER A 662 13.52 0.57 -29.37
N SER A 663 12.59 1.49 -29.13
CA SER A 663 11.69 1.49 -27.99
C SER A 663 10.33 0.94 -28.43
N LEU A 664 10.00 -0.27 -27.98
CA LEU A 664 8.68 -0.85 -28.21
C LEU A 664 7.58 -0.03 -27.52
N PRO A 665 6.35 -0.02 -28.08
CA PRO A 665 5.20 0.62 -27.46
C PRO A 665 4.75 -0.09 -26.17
N ASN A 666 3.97 0.61 -25.35
CA ASN A 666 3.20 -0.03 -24.29
C ASN A 666 1.96 -0.68 -24.93
N LEU A 667 1.79 -1.99 -24.75
CA LEU A 667 0.68 -2.75 -25.33
C LEU A 667 -0.17 -3.37 -24.24
N TYR A 668 -1.49 -3.36 -24.44
CA TYR A 668 -2.47 -3.95 -23.54
C TYR A 668 -3.47 -4.77 -24.36
N LEU A 669 -3.71 -6.02 -23.93
CA LEU A 669 -4.71 -6.91 -24.52
C LEU A 669 -5.86 -7.11 -23.54
N ILE A 670 -7.07 -6.84 -23.99
CA ILE A 670 -8.25 -6.82 -23.13
C ILE A 670 -9.18 -7.93 -23.59
N VAL A 671 -9.39 -8.93 -22.73
CA VAL A 671 -10.28 -10.09 -22.95
C VAL A 671 -11.28 -10.14 -21.80
N GLY A 672 -12.57 -10.18 -22.12
CA GLY A 672 -13.62 -10.14 -21.09
C GLY A 672 -13.44 -8.92 -20.18
N ARG A 673 -13.10 -9.14 -18.90
CA ARG A 673 -12.78 -8.09 -17.91
C ARG A 673 -11.31 -8.00 -17.51
N ARG A 674 -10.46 -8.82 -18.14
CA ARG A 674 -9.04 -8.92 -17.83
C ARG A 674 -8.24 -7.96 -18.70
N ILE A 675 -7.25 -7.30 -18.09
CA ILE A 675 -6.24 -6.48 -18.80
C ILE A 675 -4.91 -7.23 -18.74
N VAL A 676 -4.43 -7.67 -19.89
CA VAL A 676 -3.10 -8.24 -20.05
C VAL A 676 -2.15 -7.10 -20.43
N ASP A 677 -1.30 -6.72 -19.48
CA ASP A 677 -0.29 -5.69 -19.68
C ASP A 677 0.98 -6.31 -20.27
N LEU A 678 1.32 -5.91 -21.50
CA LEU A 678 2.52 -6.35 -22.23
C LEU A 678 3.55 -5.23 -22.33
N SER A 679 3.37 -4.14 -21.57
CA SER A 679 4.35 -3.04 -21.52
C SER A 679 5.67 -3.47 -20.89
N GLY A 680 6.72 -2.69 -21.13
CA GLY A 680 8.06 -2.95 -20.57
C GLY A 680 8.91 -3.96 -21.33
N MET A 681 8.32 -4.80 -22.19
CA MET A 681 9.05 -5.77 -23.02
C MET A 681 10.06 -5.10 -23.96
N GLN A 682 11.18 -5.78 -24.22
CA GLN A 682 12.26 -5.24 -25.04
C GLN A 682 12.22 -5.73 -26.48
N LYS A 683 11.70 -6.93 -26.70
CA LYS A 683 11.72 -7.60 -28.00
C LYS A 683 10.31 -7.99 -28.44
N PRO A 684 9.96 -7.84 -29.74
CA PRO A 684 8.66 -8.27 -30.26
C PRO A 684 8.32 -9.70 -29.89
N GLU A 685 9.30 -10.60 -29.91
CA GLU A 685 9.05 -12.00 -29.62
C GLU A 685 8.67 -12.23 -28.15
N GLN A 686 9.15 -11.41 -27.20
CA GLN A 686 8.71 -11.48 -25.80
C GLN A 686 7.23 -11.09 -25.65
N VAL A 687 6.81 -10.03 -26.34
CA VAL A 687 5.41 -9.58 -26.39
C VAL A 687 4.51 -10.69 -26.93
N ILE A 688 4.90 -11.29 -28.05
CA ILE A 688 4.12 -12.36 -28.70
C ILE A 688 4.04 -13.60 -27.82
N SER A 689 5.14 -14.04 -27.20
CA SER A 689 5.12 -15.25 -26.35
C SER A 689 4.28 -15.05 -25.09
N LEU A 690 4.39 -13.90 -24.42
CA LEU A 690 3.56 -13.62 -23.24
C LEU A 690 2.09 -13.50 -23.63
N ALA A 691 1.76 -12.78 -24.71
CA ALA A 691 0.40 -12.70 -25.24
C ALA A 691 -0.17 -14.08 -25.58
N GLN A 692 0.62 -14.96 -26.18
CA GLN A 692 0.19 -16.31 -26.53
C GLN A 692 -0.17 -17.13 -25.29
N VAL A 693 0.66 -17.07 -24.23
CA VAL A 693 0.37 -17.75 -22.94
C VAL A 693 -0.92 -17.22 -22.32
N GLU A 694 -1.15 -15.90 -22.39
CA GLU A 694 -2.32 -15.29 -21.74
C GLU A 694 -3.64 -15.47 -22.49
N LEU A 695 -3.56 -15.77 -23.79
CA LEU A 695 -4.72 -16.02 -24.64
C LEU A 695 -4.98 -17.51 -24.89
N GLU A 696 -4.10 -18.39 -24.37
CA GLU A 696 -4.20 -19.83 -24.55
C GLU A 696 -5.50 -20.39 -23.96
N GLY A 697 -6.17 -21.29 -24.68
CA GLY A 697 -7.39 -21.95 -24.23
C GLY A 697 -8.68 -21.12 -24.38
N LEU A 698 -8.60 -19.88 -24.88
CA LEU A 698 -9.76 -19.05 -25.16
C LEU A 698 -10.40 -19.37 -26.53
N PRO A 699 -11.73 -19.17 -26.69
CA PRO A 699 -12.39 -19.39 -27.98
C PRO A 699 -11.90 -18.40 -29.06
N ASP A 700 -11.67 -18.90 -30.28
CA ASP A 700 -11.17 -18.09 -31.42
C ASP A 700 -12.05 -16.86 -31.76
N SER A 701 -13.35 -16.94 -31.46
CA SER A 701 -14.34 -15.88 -31.69
C SER A 701 -14.47 -14.90 -30.53
N GLU A 702 -13.81 -15.13 -29.39
CA GLU A 702 -13.90 -14.26 -28.22
C GLU A 702 -13.40 -12.85 -28.60
N PRO A 703 -14.20 -11.80 -28.36
CA PRO A 703 -13.80 -10.43 -28.67
C PRO A 703 -12.59 -9.98 -27.84
N LEU A 704 -11.67 -9.31 -28.50
CA LEU A 704 -10.44 -8.77 -27.92
C LEU A 704 -10.32 -7.28 -28.24
N ILE A 705 -9.80 -6.48 -27.33
CA ILE A 705 -9.33 -5.12 -27.65
C ILE A 705 -7.80 -5.09 -27.57
N VAL A 706 -7.15 -4.51 -28.58
CA VAL A 706 -5.71 -4.23 -28.59
C VAL A 706 -5.53 -2.73 -28.42
N ILE A 707 -4.85 -2.33 -27.35
CA ILE A 707 -4.53 -0.93 -27.04
C ILE A 707 -3.01 -0.76 -27.12
N GLY A 708 -2.55 0.28 -27.81
CA GLY A 708 -1.15 0.64 -27.88
C GLY A 708 -0.90 2.11 -27.59
N THR A 709 0.14 2.42 -26.82
CA THR A 709 0.67 3.78 -26.66
C THR A 709 2.15 3.84 -26.97
N LYS A 710 2.64 5.01 -27.34
CA LYS A 710 4.08 5.26 -27.31
C LYS A 710 4.61 5.14 -25.88
N ARG A 711 5.89 4.78 -25.73
CA ARG A 711 6.51 4.58 -24.41
C ARG A 711 6.82 5.90 -23.71
N VAL A 712 7.09 6.96 -24.49
CA VAL A 712 7.32 8.33 -24.00
C VAL A 712 6.38 9.27 -24.79
N GLU A 713 5.66 10.16 -24.09
CA GLU A 713 4.63 11.07 -24.68
C GLU A 713 5.05 12.52 -24.93
#